data_AF-A0AAU2JC86-F1
#
_entry.id   AF-A0AAU2JC86-F1
#
_cell.length_a   1.000
_cell.length_b   1.000
_cell.length_c   1.000
_cell.angle_alpha   90.00
_cell.angle_beta   90.00
_cell.angle_gamma   90.00
#
_symmetry.space_group_name_H-M   'P 1'
#
loop_
_entity.id
_entity.type
_entity.pdbx_description
1 polymer ?
#
loop_
_entity_poly.entity_id
_entity_poly.type
_entity_poly.pdbx_seq_one_letter_code
_entity_poly.pdbx_strand_id
1 'polypeptide(L)'
;MRKESVHSDVTVVGGGLAGVCAAIAAARLGRTVALIHNRPVLGGNSSSEVRVWVCGATAHGVHRWARETGIMGELYLENQYRNPEGNPYYWDQVVLDAVLAESNLRLFLNTDVRDITAEHGNRIESVTGWTMGAERLTTFTSPVFVDCTGDGLIGYLAGADHRIGRESREEHGEEWAPPEPDRQLLGSTILFYTKDAGHPVKYVPPSFAKNILDTPIPEHRLIRTGDNGCDYWWVEWGGRLDTVDDNERIRDELWSVIHGIWDHIKNSGRFDAGNLTLEWVGAIPGKREYRRFLGDHVLTQTEVMAQSPFDDRIAFGGWSVDLHPVEGMYAQEPGARQRYSDGVYHIPFRSIYSRNVGNLLFAGRNISATHIAFGSTRVMATCATLGEAAGTGAALCAALGVTPRELHDGQLTLLQQTLLRQDASLMGVPNTDPDDLARAARACASSTLTRLAVEPVPDATTTLLPLDRDLAFVLPVDPRLDDVALLVDVHNATELTIELWDTLRGENAVPARRLISSTVPAPEGKEQWVSAHLPWQPDEPRNAVVIVRSDPHAYLHLVDQRRTGVLCLARKLAGESGVDHDIPEENGQAVAEWVARGLRRRSFCFRAGPTRAYDPDKTVGGYQRPFGGPQMWHAGERGEAWLRLDWDAPVEIGAVHLVLDDDVDEYLNNLHRHRTEFEIMPELIRDYRIEVLADGGGWTPVARETGNRRRHRIHRFAPFRTTALRVVVEATNGASEARIVALRAYA
;
A
#
# COMPACT_ATOMS: atom_id res chain seq x y z
N MET A 1 -11.30 -26.83 33.79
CA MET A 1 -10.57 -26.50 32.55
C MET A 1 -11.10 -27.34 31.40
N ARG A 2 -11.68 -26.69 30.39
CA ARG A 2 -12.21 -27.39 29.20
C ARG A 2 -11.10 -27.53 28.17
N LYS A 3 -10.91 -28.74 27.65
CA LYS A 3 -9.97 -29.01 26.55
C LYS A 3 -10.74 -29.12 25.24
N GLU A 4 -10.25 -28.46 24.19
CA GLU A 4 -10.85 -28.47 22.86
C GLU A 4 -9.79 -28.79 21.81
N SER A 5 -10.23 -29.38 20.71
CA SER A 5 -9.38 -29.63 19.54
C SER A 5 -10.03 -29.01 18.32
N VAL A 6 -9.23 -28.31 17.52
CA VAL A 6 -9.63 -27.65 16.28
C VAL A 6 -8.74 -28.18 15.19
N HIS A 7 -9.36 -28.68 14.12
CA HIS A 7 -8.68 -29.13 12.91
C HIS A 7 -9.06 -28.19 11.79
N SER A 8 -8.06 -27.71 11.06
CA SER A 8 -8.24 -26.82 9.92
C SER A 8 -7.13 -27.06 8.90
N ASP A 9 -7.36 -26.68 7.65
CA ASP A 9 -6.35 -26.76 6.59
C ASP A 9 -5.19 -25.79 6.84
N VAL A 10 -5.50 -24.62 7.41
CA VAL A 10 -4.50 -23.59 7.74
C VAL A 10 -4.74 -23.07 9.16
N THR A 11 -3.66 -22.89 9.92
CA THR A 11 -3.69 -22.14 11.19
C THR A 11 -2.85 -20.88 11.04
N VAL A 12 -3.46 -19.72 11.29
CA VAL A 12 -2.81 -18.41 11.29
C VAL A 12 -2.75 -17.89 12.72
N VAL A 13 -1.56 -17.56 13.21
CA VAL A 13 -1.37 -17.05 14.58
C VAL A 13 -0.93 -15.59 14.53
N GLY A 14 -1.76 -14.70 15.07
CA GLY A 14 -1.56 -13.25 15.09
C GLY A 14 -2.62 -12.50 14.30
N GLY A 15 -3.47 -11.73 14.97
CA GLY A 15 -4.56 -10.94 14.38
C GLY A 15 -4.16 -9.54 13.91
N GLY A 16 -2.88 -9.29 13.62
CA GLY A 16 -2.44 -8.08 12.92
C GLY A 16 -2.88 -8.08 11.45
N LEU A 17 -2.67 -6.97 10.72
CA LEU A 17 -3.09 -6.90 9.31
C LEU A 17 -2.48 -8.00 8.43
N ALA A 18 -1.24 -8.43 8.68
CA ALA A 18 -0.66 -9.59 8.00
C ALA A 18 -1.49 -10.87 8.21
N GLY A 19 -1.82 -11.22 9.45
CA GLY A 19 -2.57 -12.43 9.74
C GLY A 19 -4.05 -12.35 9.35
N VAL A 20 -4.66 -11.16 9.43
CA VAL A 20 -6.01 -10.92 8.89
C VAL A 20 -6.04 -11.19 7.39
N CYS A 21 -5.12 -10.59 6.63
CA CYS A 21 -5.05 -10.80 5.18
C CYS A 21 -4.69 -12.24 4.82
N ALA A 22 -3.80 -12.89 5.57
CA ALA A 22 -3.48 -14.31 5.36
C ALA A 22 -4.69 -15.22 5.57
N ALA A 23 -5.44 -15.00 6.65
CA ALA A 23 -6.60 -15.83 6.96
C ALA A 23 -7.72 -15.65 5.95
N ILE A 24 -8.02 -14.40 5.54
CA ILE A 24 -9.02 -14.08 4.52
C ILE A 24 -8.60 -14.70 3.17
N ALA A 25 -7.35 -14.53 2.75
CA ALA A 25 -6.86 -15.07 1.48
C ALA A 25 -7.02 -16.60 1.40
N ALA A 26 -6.63 -17.31 2.46
CA ALA A 26 -6.77 -18.77 2.52
C ALA A 26 -8.25 -19.21 2.55
N ALA A 27 -9.10 -18.52 3.31
CA ALA A 27 -10.52 -18.84 3.42
C ALA A 27 -11.26 -18.66 2.08
N ARG A 28 -10.94 -17.60 1.33
CA ARG A 28 -11.50 -17.33 -0.01
C ARG A 28 -11.08 -18.36 -1.06
N LEU A 29 -9.99 -19.09 -0.84
CA LEU A 29 -9.55 -20.23 -1.66
C LEU A 29 -10.14 -21.57 -1.16
N GLY A 30 -11.18 -21.50 -0.33
CA GLY A 30 -11.96 -22.66 0.10
C GLY A 30 -11.29 -23.50 1.18
N ARG A 31 -10.23 -23.01 1.83
CA ARG A 31 -9.60 -23.71 2.95
C ARG A 31 -10.30 -23.37 4.26
N THR A 32 -10.43 -24.34 5.15
CA THR A 32 -10.80 -24.09 6.54
C THR A 32 -9.64 -23.44 7.28
N VAL A 33 -9.91 -22.33 7.98
CA VAL A 33 -8.87 -21.52 8.63
C VAL A 33 -9.19 -21.31 10.11
N ALA A 34 -8.19 -21.52 10.97
CA ALA A 34 -8.21 -21.04 12.35
C ALA A 34 -7.35 -19.78 12.47
N LEU A 35 -7.97 -18.61 12.71
CA LEU A 35 -7.26 -17.37 13.00
C LEU A 35 -7.22 -17.15 14.52
N ILE A 36 -6.02 -17.19 15.10
CA ILE A 36 -5.79 -17.11 16.54
C ILE A 36 -5.20 -15.74 16.88
N HIS A 37 -5.80 -15.03 17.83
CA HIS A 37 -5.27 -13.78 18.33
C HIS A 37 -5.37 -13.69 19.86
N ASN A 38 -4.30 -13.23 20.51
CA ASN A 38 -4.20 -13.19 21.97
C ASN A 38 -5.00 -12.06 22.64
N ARG A 39 -5.62 -11.18 21.86
CA ARG A 39 -6.32 -9.98 22.33
C ARG A 39 -7.74 -9.84 21.75
N PRO A 40 -8.57 -8.91 22.25
CA PRO A 40 -9.99 -8.85 21.88
C PRO A 40 -10.29 -8.11 20.57
N VAL A 41 -9.31 -7.39 19.99
CA VAL A 41 -9.50 -6.64 18.74
C VAL A 41 -8.45 -7.00 17.71
N LEU A 42 -8.82 -6.96 16.44
CA LEU A 42 -7.92 -7.24 15.30
C LEU A 42 -7.24 -5.96 14.81
N GLY A 43 -6.25 -6.10 13.93
CA GLY A 43 -5.49 -4.98 13.32
C GLY A 43 -4.08 -4.81 13.88
N GLY A 44 -3.77 -5.42 15.03
CA GLY A 44 -2.43 -5.34 15.62
C GLY A 44 -2.11 -3.91 16.04
N ASN A 45 -0.97 -3.34 15.61
CA ASN A 45 -0.62 -1.97 16.01
C ASN A 45 -1.55 -0.89 15.39
N SER A 46 -2.38 -1.23 14.41
CA SER A 46 -3.37 -0.29 13.87
C SER A 46 -4.70 -0.29 14.60
N SER A 47 -4.92 -1.22 15.53
CA SER A 47 -6.15 -1.32 16.30
C SER A 47 -6.33 -0.14 17.25
N SER A 48 -7.52 -0.03 17.84
CA SER A 48 -7.78 0.96 18.89
C SER A 48 -6.89 0.86 20.13
N GLU A 49 -6.18 -0.26 20.34
CA GLU A 49 -5.27 -0.50 21.45
C GLU A 49 -3.93 0.26 21.32
N VAL A 50 -3.49 0.53 20.10
CA VAL A 50 -2.16 1.13 19.82
C VAL A 50 -2.24 2.35 18.89
N ARG A 51 -3.19 2.35 17.93
CA ARG A 51 -3.55 3.50 17.06
C ARG A 51 -2.44 4.01 16.14
N VAL A 52 -1.53 3.14 15.70
CA VAL A 52 -0.56 3.48 14.65
C VAL A 52 -1.28 3.57 13.30
N TRP A 53 -0.95 4.56 12.48
CA TRP A 53 -1.50 4.69 11.14
C TRP A 53 -1.09 3.52 10.23
N VAL A 54 -2.04 3.02 9.45
CA VAL A 54 -1.77 2.07 8.38
C VAL A 54 -1.17 2.81 7.19
N CYS A 55 0.15 2.87 7.18
CA CYS A 55 0.94 3.35 6.05
C CYS A 55 1.43 2.18 5.17
N GLY A 56 2.02 2.50 4.03
CA GLY A 56 2.41 1.55 3.00
C GLY A 56 3.32 2.17 1.94
N ALA A 57 3.36 1.53 0.78
CA ALA A 57 4.26 1.85 -0.31
C ALA A 57 4.04 3.23 -0.94
N THR A 58 2.89 3.86 -0.73
CA THR A 58 2.64 5.26 -1.08
C THR A 58 3.52 6.24 -0.32
N ALA A 59 3.96 5.89 0.89
CA ALA A 59 4.81 6.68 1.77
C ALA A 59 4.41 8.17 1.85
N HIS A 60 3.21 8.44 2.35
CA HIS A 60 2.65 9.82 2.42
C HIS A 60 2.59 10.53 1.07
N GLY A 61 2.42 9.73 0.02
CA GLY A 61 2.30 10.20 -1.35
C GLY A 61 3.63 10.46 -2.04
N VAL A 62 4.76 10.01 -1.48
CA VAL A 62 6.11 10.04 -2.10
C VAL A 62 6.21 9.10 -3.29
N HIS A 63 5.58 7.93 -3.25
CA HIS A 63 5.46 7.10 -4.44
C HIS A 63 4.13 7.32 -5.15
N ARG A 64 4.13 7.08 -6.46
CA ARG A 64 2.98 7.28 -7.34
C ARG A 64 2.37 5.95 -7.75
N TRP A 65 1.05 5.90 -7.83
CA TRP A 65 0.30 4.67 -8.15
C TRP A 65 0.67 3.45 -7.28
N ALA A 66 1.09 3.71 -6.04
CA ALA A 66 1.72 2.72 -5.17
C ALA A 66 0.79 2.18 -4.08
N ARG A 67 -0.49 2.62 -3.99
CA ARG A 67 -1.41 2.10 -2.98
C ARG A 67 -1.64 0.60 -3.16
N GLU A 68 -1.64 -0.12 -2.05
CA GLU A 68 -1.90 -1.54 -1.99
C GLU A 68 -3.32 -1.87 -2.45
N THR A 69 -3.45 -2.85 -3.34
CA THR A 69 -4.71 -3.49 -3.79
C THR A 69 -4.95 -4.81 -3.03
N GLY A 70 -5.90 -5.63 -3.49
CA GLY A 70 -6.24 -6.89 -2.84
C GLY A 70 -6.99 -6.66 -1.52
N ILE A 71 -6.75 -7.52 -0.53
CA ILE A 71 -7.49 -7.46 0.74
C ILE A 71 -7.22 -6.15 1.49
N MET A 72 -5.98 -5.64 1.45
CA MET A 72 -5.67 -4.34 2.05
C MET A 72 -6.39 -3.19 1.34
N GLY A 73 -6.48 -3.25 0.01
CA GLY A 73 -7.25 -2.28 -0.78
C GLY A 73 -8.74 -2.29 -0.41
N GLU A 74 -9.33 -3.47 -0.23
CA GLU A 74 -10.71 -3.62 0.25
C GLU A 74 -10.92 -2.94 1.62
N LEU A 75 -10.00 -3.17 2.57
CA LEU A 75 -10.06 -2.57 3.91
C LEU A 75 -9.94 -1.05 3.86
N TYR A 76 -9.06 -0.50 3.00
CA TYR A 76 -8.93 0.94 2.82
C TYR A 76 -10.22 1.57 2.28
N LEU A 77 -10.80 1.01 1.22
CA LEU A 77 -12.04 1.51 0.64
C LEU A 77 -13.23 1.38 1.60
N GLU A 78 -13.30 0.29 2.35
CA GLU A 78 -14.33 0.08 3.38
C GLU A 78 -14.21 1.10 4.52
N ASN A 79 -12.98 1.38 4.98
CA ASN A 79 -12.72 2.37 6.01
C ASN A 79 -13.03 3.79 5.53
N GLN A 80 -12.69 4.13 4.28
CA GLN A 80 -13.03 5.44 3.71
C GLN A 80 -14.54 5.69 3.74
N TYR A 81 -15.34 4.67 3.41
CA TYR A 81 -16.79 4.78 3.39
C TYR A 81 -17.43 4.77 4.78
N ARG A 82 -17.02 3.86 5.67
CA ARG A 82 -17.68 3.67 6.99
C ARG A 82 -17.10 4.52 8.10
N ASN A 83 -15.89 5.03 7.92
CA ASN A 83 -15.14 5.72 8.95
C ASN A 83 -14.51 7.02 8.40
N PRO A 84 -15.29 7.94 7.81
CA PRO A 84 -14.75 9.16 7.18
C PRO A 84 -14.04 10.10 8.15
N GLU A 85 -14.25 9.93 9.46
CA GLU A 85 -13.64 10.75 10.52
C GLU A 85 -12.44 10.07 11.22
N GLY A 86 -12.04 8.87 10.78
CA GLY A 86 -10.81 8.24 11.24
C GLY A 86 -10.86 7.74 12.68
N ASN A 87 -12.04 7.29 13.13
CA ASN A 87 -12.25 6.76 14.46
C ASN A 87 -11.60 5.36 14.60
N PRO A 88 -10.73 5.13 15.60
CA PRO A 88 -10.03 3.86 15.75
C PRO A 88 -10.97 2.68 16.06
N TYR A 89 -12.11 2.89 16.70
CA TYR A 89 -13.05 1.81 16.99
C TYR A 89 -13.88 1.39 15.77
N TYR A 90 -14.14 2.31 14.84
CA TYR A 90 -14.79 1.95 13.58
C TYR A 90 -13.82 1.21 12.65
N TRP A 91 -12.52 1.53 12.73
CA TRP A 91 -11.49 0.72 12.07
C TRP A 91 -11.48 -0.72 12.60
N ASP A 92 -11.51 -0.92 13.93
CA ASP A 92 -11.60 -2.27 14.51
C ASP A 92 -12.81 -3.06 13.97
N GLN A 93 -13.97 -2.39 13.82
CA GLN A 93 -15.19 -2.98 13.26
C GLN A 93 -15.03 -3.33 11.77
N VAL A 94 -14.41 -2.45 10.97
CA VAL A 94 -14.13 -2.72 9.55
C VAL A 94 -13.28 -3.99 9.39
N VAL A 95 -12.22 -4.11 10.19
CA VAL A 95 -11.33 -5.29 10.15
C VAL A 95 -12.07 -6.54 10.66
N LEU A 96 -12.85 -6.42 11.73
CA LEU A 96 -13.63 -7.54 12.27
C LEU A 96 -14.69 -8.03 11.27
N ASP A 97 -15.44 -7.13 10.66
CA ASP A 97 -16.48 -7.47 9.69
C ASP A 97 -15.89 -8.16 8.45
N ALA A 98 -14.71 -7.74 8.00
CA ALA A 98 -14.00 -8.41 6.90
C ALA A 98 -13.66 -9.87 7.24
N VAL A 99 -13.23 -10.13 8.48
CA VAL A 99 -12.95 -11.50 8.94
C VAL A 99 -14.23 -12.33 9.11
N LEU A 100 -15.27 -11.75 9.70
CA LEU A 100 -16.54 -12.45 9.95
C LEU A 100 -17.34 -12.73 8.68
N ALA A 101 -17.07 -12.01 7.59
CA ALA A 101 -17.66 -12.27 6.29
C ALA A 101 -17.20 -13.60 5.65
N GLU A 102 -16.07 -14.16 6.10
CA GLU A 102 -15.47 -15.36 5.51
C GLU A 102 -15.97 -16.64 6.18
N SER A 103 -16.82 -17.41 5.50
CA SER A 103 -17.50 -18.59 6.06
C SER A 103 -16.57 -19.76 6.43
N ASN A 104 -15.41 -19.86 5.78
CA ASN A 104 -14.41 -20.89 6.08
C ASN A 104 -13.41 -20.47 7.18
N LEU A 105 -13.53 -19.26 7.72
CA LEU A 105 -12.63 -18.70 8.72
C LEU A 105 -13.28 -18.76 10.10
N ARG A 106 -12.63 -19.45 11.05
CA ARG A 106 -13.01 -19.42 12.47
C ARG A 106 -12.03 -18.56 13.27
N LEU A 107 -12.56 -17.52 13.89
CA LEU A 107 -11.81 -16.56 14.70
C LEU A 107 -11.76 -16.97 16.18
N PHE A 108 -10.56 -16.91 16.77
CA PHE A 108 -10.28 -17.20 18.18
C PHE A 108 -9.57 -16.01 18.84
N LEU A 109 -10.35 -15.06 19.35
CA LEU A 109 -9.85 -13.91 20.11
C LEU A 109 -9.47 -14.30 21.55
N ASN A 110 -8.68 -13.46 22.21
CA ASN A 110 -8.23 -13.66 23.60
C ASN A 110 -7.57 -15.04 23.84
N THR A 111 -6.97 -15.62 22.81
CA THR A 111 -6.38 -16.96 22.83
C THR A 111 -4.87 -16.82 22.68
N ASP A 112 -4.18 -17.02 23.79
CA ASP A 112 -2.73 -16.88 23.92
C ASP A 112 -2.06 -18.22 23.61
N VAL A 113 -1.35 -18.31 22.48
CA VAL A 113 -0.60 -19.54 22.12
C VAL A 113 0.64 -19.65 22.99
N ARG A 114 0.87 -20.81 23.60
CA ARG A 114 1.92 -21.01 24.61
C ARG A 114 2.84 -22.17 24.33
N ASP A 115 2.36 -23.14 23.56
CA ASP A 115 3.06 -24.39 23.35
C ASP A 115 2.82 -24.89 21.93
N ILE A 116 3.75 -25.69 21.43
CA ILE A 116 3.63 -26.36 20.15
C ILE A 116 4.05 -27.83 20.27
N THR A 117 3.54 -28.67 19.38
CA THR A 117 4.07 -30.01 19.16
C THR A 117 4.60 -30.08 17.73
N ALA A 118 5.81 -30.62 17.58
CA ALA A 118 6.49 -30.76 16.30
C ALA A 118 7.15 -32.13 16.19
N GLU A 119 7.07 -32.74 15.01
CA GLU A 119 7.70 -34.04 14.73
C GLU A 119 9.23 -33.92 14.77
N HIS A 120 9.92 -35.04 15.03
CA HIS A 120 11.36 -35.17 14.81
C HIS A 120 11.67 -35.03 13.29
N GLY A 121 11.78 -33.79 12.81
CA GLY A 121 11.96 -33.50 11.38
C GLY A 121 11.55 -32.10 10.92
N ASN A 122 11.47 -31.12 11.83
CA ASN A 122 11.13 -29.71 11.54
C ASN A 122 9.74 -29.49 10.88
N ARG A 123 8.70 -30.15 11.41
CA ARG A 123 7.31 -29.92 10.98
C ARG A 123 6.44 -29.70 12.21
N ILE A 124 5.63 -28.63 12.18
CA ILE A 124 4.66 -28.33 13.25
C ILE A 124 3.47 -29.28 13.08
N GLU A 125 3.12 -30.02 14.14
CA GLU A 125 1.90 -30.83 14.21
C GLU A 125 0.72 -30.00 14.72
N SER A 126 0.93 -29.29 15.83
CA SER A 126 -0.11 -28.51 16.48
C SER A 126 0.44 -27.34 17.29
N VAL A 127 -0.42 -26.36 17.55
CA VAL A 127 -0.18 -25.29 18.52
C VAL A 127 -1.28 -25.30 19.57
N THR A 128 -0.95 -25.00 20.82
CA THR A 128 -1.92 -24.99 21.93
C THR A 128 -2.05 -23.60 22.53
N GLY A 129 -3.29 -23.10 22.55
CA GLY A 129 -3.67 -21.78 23.05
C GLY A 129 -4.53 -21.82 24.31
N TRP A 130 -4.36 -20.79 25.15
CA TRP A 130 -5.11 -20.58 26.38
C TRP A 130 -6.03 -19.37 26.27
N THR A 131 -7.33 -19.57 26.50
CA THR A 131 -8.32 -18.49 26.60
C THR A 131 -8.65 -18.25 28.06
N MET A 132 -8.05 -17.22 28.67
CA MET A 132 -8.16 -16.94 30.11
C MET A 132 -9.62 -16.78 30.57
N GLY A 133 -10.40 -15.92 29.90
CA GLY A 133 -11.78 -15.62 30.32
C GLY A 133 -12.77 -16.78 30.18
N ALA A 134 -12.40 -17.84 29.47
CA ALA A 134 -13.25 -19.02 29.27
C ALA A 134 -12.68 -20.29 29.92
N GLU A 135 -11.49 -20.20 30.52
CA GLU A 135 -10.71 -21.32 31.04
C GLU A 135 -10.58 -22.50 30.06
N ARG A 136 -10.34 -22.17 28.78
CA ARG A 136 -10.23 -23.14 27.67
C ARG A 136 -8.79 -23.31 27.23
N LEU A 137 -8.39 -24.57 27.13
CA LEU A 137 -7.16 -24.98 26.48
C LEU A 137 -7.51 -25.60 25.13
N THR A 138 -7.11 -24.96 24.04
CA THR A 138 -7.48 -25.38 22.67
C THR A 138 -6.22 -25.78 21.91
N THR A 139 -6.20 -26.99 21.39
CA THR A 139 -5.14 -27.49 20.50
C THR A 139 -5.59 -27.37 19.04
N PHE A 140 -4.78 -26.71 18.22
CA PHE A 140 -5.04 -26.43 16.81
C PHE A 140 -4.10 -27.26 15.96
N THR A 141 -4.64 -28.11 15.08
CA THR A 141 -3.89 -29.01 14.21
C THR A 141 -4.16 -28.64 12.76
N SER A 142 -3.09 -28.43 11.99
CA SER A 142 -3.17 -28.07 10.57
C SER A 142 -1.98 -28.64 9.79
N PRO A 143 -2.13 -28.91 8.48
CA PRO A 143 -1.00 -29.25 7.64
C PRO A 143 -0.06 -28.07 7.42
N VAL A 144 -0.55 -26.81 7.46
CA VAL A 144 0.23 -25.59 7.22
C VAL A 144 -0.03 -24.54 8.31
N PHE A 145 1.02 -23.87 8.76
CA PHE A 145 0.97 -22.79 9.75
C PHE A 145 1.53 -21.49 9.18
N VAL A 146 0.92 -20.37 9.57
CA VAL A 146 1.42 -19.02 9.26
C VAL A 146 1.65 -18.26 10.55
N ASP A 147 2.91 -17.92 10.83
CA ASP A 147 3.28 -17.07 11.97
C ASP A 147 3.17 -15.59 11.57
N CYS A 148 2.13 -14.94 12.07
CA CYS A 148 1.90 -13.50 11.98
C CYS A 148 1.97 -12.82 13.36
N THR A 149 2.61 -13.48 14.34
CA THR A 149 2.84 -12.88 15.65
C THR A 149 3.92 -11.81 15.52
N GLY A 150 3.73 -10.67 16.19
CA GLY A 150 4.67 -9.55 16.11
C GLY A 150 6.09 -9.91 16.57
N ASP A 151 6.20 -10.87 17.49
CA ASP A 151 7.46 -11.29 18.12
C ASP A 151 8.02 -12.59 17.51
N GLY A 152 7.35 -13.18 16.51
CA GLY A 152 7.75 -14.47 15.92
C GLY A 152 7.73 -15.63 16.92
N LEU A 153 6.65 -15.76 17.70
CA LEU A 153 6.54 -16.75 18.76
C LEU A 153 6.50 -18.18 18.23
N ILE A 154 5.69 -18.44 17.19
CA ILE A 154 5.45 -19.82 16.73
C ILE A 154 6.67 -20.34 15.99
N GLY A 155 7.28 -19.53 15.13
CA GLY A 155 8.52 -19.91 14.47
C GLY A 155 9.65 -20.14 15.48
N TYR A 156 9.73 -19.33 16.55
CA TYR A 156 10.72 -19.53 17.60
C TYR A 156 10.52 -20.86 18.32
N LEU A 157 9.29 -21.16 18.75
CA LEU A 157 8.96 -22.42 19.41
C LEU A 157 9.21 -23.62 18.49
N ALA A 158 9.00 -23.46 17.18
CA ALA A 158 9.21 -24.49 16.16
C ALA A 158 10.68 -24.73 15.81
N GLY A 159 11.61 -23.97 16.39
CA GLY A 159 13.03 -24.05 16.08
C GLY A 159 13.38 -23.46 14.71
N ALA A 160 12.56 -22.56 14.18
CA ALA A 160 12.88 -21.85 12.95
C ALA A 160 14.11 -20.95 13.15
N ASP A 161 15.02 -20.99 12.17
CA ASP A 161 16.22 -20.16 12.18
C ASP A 161 15.84 -18.68 12.14
N HIS A 162 16.45 -17.88 13.01
CA HIS A 162 16.13 -16.45 13.11
C HIS A 162 17.35 -15.62 13.53
N ARG A 163 17.17 -14.30 13.44
CA ARG A 163 18.09 -13.25 13.90
C ARG A 163 17.34 -12.27 14.81
N ILE A 164 18.09 -11.63 15.70
CA ILE A 164 17.66 -10.51 16.53
C ILE A 164 18.81 -9.50 16.52
N GLY A 165 18.49 -8.23 16.35
CA GLY A 165 19.47 -7.15 16.32
C GLY A 165 19.88 -6.77 14.91
N ARG A 166 21.13 -6.35 14.73
CA ARG A 166 21.65 -5.82 13.46
C ARG A 166 22.82 -6.66 12.97
N GLU A 167 22.77 -7.01 11.69
CA GLU A 167 23.86 -7.68 10.98
C GLU A 167 25.06 -6.74 10.80
N SER A 168 26.25 -7.31 10.56
CA SER A 168 27.43 -6.50 10.26
C SER A 168 27.40 -5.98 8.83
N ARG A 169 28.07 -4.85 8.59
CA ARG A 169 28.25 -4.27 7.25
C ARG A 169 28.89 -5.25 6.27
N GLU A 170 29.84 -6.06 6.73
CA GLU A 170 30.56 -7.01 5.85
C GLU A 170 29.69 -8.20 5.43
N GLU A 171 28.70 -8.62 6.24
CA GLU A 171 27.87 -9.80 5.97
C GLU A 171 27.02 -9.65 4.69
N HIS A 172 26.47 -8.46 4.47
CA HIS A 172 25.57 -8.18 3.34
C HIS A 172 26.00 -6.99 2.47
N GLY A 173 27.12 -6.32 2.79
CA GLY A 173 27.58 -5.14 2.06
C GLY A 173 26.69 -3.91 2.24
N GLU A 174 25.96 -3.81 3.35
CA GLU A 174 24.98 -2.76 3.61
C GLU A 174 25.61 -1.54 4.27
N GLU A 175 25.64 -0.40 3.59
CA GLU A 175 26.30 0.81 4.07
C GLU A 175 25.76 1.34 5.41
N TRP A 176 24.47 1.11 5.71
CA TRP A 176 23.83 1.57 6.95
C TRP A 176 23.94 0.56 8.09
N ALA A 177 24.42 -0.65 7.82
CA ALA A 177 24.68 -1.63 8.86
C ALA A 177 25.89 -1.22 9.73
N PRO A 178 25.89 -1.58 11.02
CA PRO A 178 27.02 -1.33 11.90
C PRO A 178 28.26 -2.14 11.46
N PRO A 179 29.49 -1.72 11.82
CA PRO A 179 30.70 -2.47 11.50
C PRO A 179 30.70 -3.89 12.07
N GLU A 180 30.22 -4.04 13.30
CA GLU A 180 30.10 -5.32 14.02
C GLU A 180 28.63 -5.62 14.29
N PRO A 181 28.22 -6.90 14.31
CA PRO A 181 26.84 -7.24 14.61
C PRO A 181 26.53 -6.96 16.10
N ASP A 182 25.31 -6.51 16.38
CA ASP A 182 24.85 -6.27 17.75
C ASP A 182 23.39 -6.63 17.95
N ARG A 183 22.91 -6.52 19.20
CA ARG A 183 21.53 -6.83 19.59
C ARG A 183 20.61 -5.61 19.62
N GLN A 184 21.00 -4.50 18.99
CA GLN A 184 20.19 -3.28 19.03
C GLN A 184 18.99 -3.39 18.08
N LEU A 185 17.86 -2.84 18.50
CA LEU A 185 16.56 -2.93 17.83
C LEU A 185 15.97 -1.53 17.64
N LEU A 186 14.94 -1.42 16.81
CA LEU A 186 13.99 -0.32 16.88
C LEU A 186 13.19 -0.40 18.19
N GLY A 187 12.99 0.74 18.86
CA GLY A 187 12.28 0.80 20.12
C GLY A 187 10.77 0.57 19.96
N SER A 188 10.07 0.50 21.09
CA SER A 188 8.61 0.44 21.10
C SER A 188 8.02 1.83 21.32
N THR A 189 6.87 2.10 20.72
CA THR A 189 6.16 3.38 20.81
C THR A 189 4.91 3.26 21.67
N ILE A 190 4.58 4.29 22.45
CA ILE A 190 3.24 4.49 23.02
C ILE A 190 2.75 5.87 22.59
N LEU A 191 1.48 5.94 22.20
CA LEU A 191 0.84 7.16 21.73
C LEU A 191 -0.16 7.68 22.77
N PHE A 192 -0.51 8.95 22.64
CA PHE A 192 -1.56 9.58 23.44
C PHE A 192 -2.40 10.53 22.58
N TYR A 193 -3.63 10.78 23.04
CA TYR A 193 -4.58 11.69 22.41
C TYR A 193 -5.12 12.65 23.46
N THR A 194 -5.37 13.88 23.01
CA THR A 194 -5.95 14.98 23.76
C THR A 194 -7.26 15.39 23.09
N LYS A 195 -8.13 16.05 23.86
CA LYS A 195 -9.35 16.67 23.32
C LYS A 195 -9.65 17.99 23.99
N ASP A 196 -10.34 18.86 23.28
CA ASP A 196 -10.93 20.07 23.86
C ASP A 196 -12.19 19.71 24.65
N ALA A 197 -12.23 20.05 25.94
CA ALA A 197 -13.38 19.86 26.80
C ALA A 197 -14.40 21.03 26.71
N GLY A 198 -14.06 22.13 26.03
CA GLY A 198 -14.87 23.34 25.92
C GLY A 198 -14.89 24.20 27.18
N HIS A 199 -14.15 23.83 28.23
CA HIS A 199 -14.00 24.58 29.48
C HIS A 199 -12.61 24.35 30.08
N PRO A 200 -12.12 25.23 30.97
CA PRO A 200 -10.83 25.02 31.61
C PRO A 200 -10.77 23.68 32.36
N VAL A 201 -9.68 22.94 32.14
CA VAL A 201 -9.41 21.66 32.79
C VAL A 201 -8.14 21.78 33.63
N LYS A 202 -8.16 21.32 34.89
CA LYS A 202 -6.95 21.21 35.72
C LYS A 202 -6.30 19.85 35.50
N TYR A 203 -4.97 19.83 35.38
CA TYR A 203 -4.20 18.58 35.39
C TYR A 203 -3.21 18.56 36.55
N VAL A 204 -3.15 17.43 37.24
CA VAL A 204 -2.13 17.14 38.25
C VAL A 204 -1.42 15.88 37.77
N PRO A 205 -0.11 15.95 37.46
CA PRO A 205 0.60 14.78 36.95
C PRO A 205 0.66 13.68 38.02
N PRO A 206 0.61 12.40 37.62
CA PRO A 206 0.85 11.31 38.55
C PRO A 206 2.30 11.36 39.06
N SER A 207 2.56 10.79 40.24
CA SER A 207 3.88 10.88 40.89
C SER A 207 5.02 10.20 40.12
N PHE A 208 4.69 9.33 39.16
CA PHE A 208 5.68 8.69 38.28
C PHE A 208 6.00 9.50 37.02
N ALA A 209 5.27 10.60 36.76
CA ALA A 209 5.53 11.44 35.59
C ALA A 209 6.93 12.06 35.69
N LYS A 210 7.70 11.97 34.60
CA LYS A 210 9.03 12.56 34.53
C LYS A 210 8.90 14.05 34.24
N ASN A 211 9.69 14.89 34.91
CA ASN A 211 9.88 16.26 34.46
C ASN A 211 10.71 16.24 33.17
N ILE A 212 10.06 16.42 32.03
CA ILE A 212 10.75 16.31 30.73
C ILE A 212 11.78 17.42 30.50
N LEU A 213 11.73 18.51 31.28
CA LEU A 213 12.74 19.57 31.23
C LEU A 213 14.12 19.11 31.72
N ASP A 214 14.17 18.00 32.47
CA ASP A 214 15.43 17.37 32.91
C ASP A 214 15.96 16.35 31.89
N THR A 215 15.41 16.35 30.67
CA THR A 215 15.73 15.41 29.58
C THR A 215 16.07 16.16 28.29
N PRO A 216 16.73 15.53 27.30
CA PRO A 216 16.98 16.17 26.00
C PRO A 216 15.73 16.37 25.13
N ILE A 217 14.56 15.84 25.53
CA ILE A 217 13.34 15.83 24.72
C ILE A 217 12.91 17.24 24.28
N PRO A 218 12.80 18.26 25.15
CA PRO A 218 12.29 19.58 24.74
C PRO A 218 13.21 20.33 23.76
N GLU A 219 14.49 19.94 23.69
CA GLU A 219 15.49 20.56 22.80
C GLU A 219 15.52 19.86 21.43
N HIS A 220 15.29 18.54 21.40
CA HIS A 220 15.53 17.71 20.22
C HIS A 220 14.26 17.09 19.62
N ARG A 221 13.11 17.26 20.27
CA ARG A 221 11.81 16.74 19.82
C ARG A 221 10.78 17.85 19.81
N LEU A 222 9.99 17.87 18.76
CA LEU A 222 8.97 18.89 18.56
C LEU A 222 7.72 18.55 19.39
N ILE A 223 7.30 19.49 20.23
CA ILE A 223 6.07 19.38 21.03
C ILE A 223 5.17 20.56 20.68
N ARG A 224 3.93 20.28 20.26
CA ARG A 224 2.94 21.32 19.91
C ARG A 224 1.58 21.01 20.51
N THR A 225 0.82 22.07 20.76
CA THR A 225 -0.61 21.97 21.03
C THR A 225 -1.33 21.49 19.77
N GLY A 226 -2.21 20.49 19.90
CA GLY A 226 -3.05 20.00 18.82
C GLY A 226 -2.52 18.75 18.12
N ASP A 227 -1.21 18.48 18.22
CA ASP A 227 -0.61 17.21 17.78
C ASP A 227 -1.20 16.05 18.59
N ASN A 228 -1.46 14.93 17.94
CA ASN A 228 -2.05 13.75 18.56
C ASN A 228 -1.56 12.45 17.91
N GLY A 229 -1.55 11.37 18.69
CA GLY A 229 -1.27 10.04 18.16
C GLY A 229 0.07 9.99 17.43
N CYS A 230 0.04 9.59 16.16
CA CYS A 230 1.23 9.41 15.34
C CYS A 230 2.04 10.69 15.07
N ASP A 231 1.54 11.89 15.38
CA ASP A 231 2.40 13.10 15.39
C ASP A 231 3.55 12.95 16.40
N TYR A 232 3.33 12.17 17.46
CA TYR A 232 4.31 11.78 18.48
C TYR A 232 4.93 10.41 18.22
N TRP A 233 5.09 10.00 16.96
CA TRP A 233 5.69 8.71 16.57
C TRP A 233 7.08 8.45 17.17
N TRP A 234 7.81 9.53 17.49
CA TRP A 234 9.15 9.54 18.08
C TRP A 234 9.15 9.27 19.60
N VAL A 235 7.98 9.21 20.26
CA VAL A 235 7.84 8.78 21.66
C VAL A 235 8.06 7.27 21.71
N GLU A 236 9.32 6.91 21.59
CA GLU A 236 9.81 5.56 21.40
C GLU A 236 11.02 5.32 22.29
N TRP A 237 11.13 4.11 22.85
CA TRP A 237 12.28 3.71 23.66
C TRP A 237 12.43 2.19 23.74
N GLY A 238 13.59 1.73 24.18
CA GLY A 238 13.88 0.31 24.41
C GLY A 238 14.74 -0.38 23.34
N GLY A 239 15.27 0.35 22.35
CA GLY A 239 16.10 -0.22 21.29
C GLY A 239 17.41 -0.86 21.76
N ARG A 240 17.86 -0.57 22.99
CA ARG A 240 19.02 -1.21 23.64
C ARG A 240 18.64 -2.34 24.61
N LEU A 241 17.35 -2.63 24.75
CA LEU A 241 16.80 -3.65 25.65
C LEU A 241 16.24 -4.83 24.83
N ASP A 242 15.91 -5.93 25.50
CA ASP A 242 15.12 -6.97 24.87
C ASP A 242 13.64 -6.53 24.88
N THR A 243 13.09 -6.18 23.72
CA THR A 243 11.75 -5.58 23.63
C THR A 243 10.62 -6.53 24.05
N VAL A 244 10.89 -7.83 24.15
CA VAL A 244 9.94 -8.82 24.68
C VAL A 244 10.10 -8.97 26.19
N ASP A 245 11.32 -9.21 26.68
CA ASP A 245 11.55 -9.47 28.11
C ASP A 245 11.36 -8.19 28.96
N ASP A 246 11.81 -7.03 28.47
CA ASP A 246 11.70 -5.73 29.14
C ASP A 246 10.39 -4.98 28.79
N ASN A 247 9.37 -5.64 28.22
CA ASN A 247 8.16 -4.98 27.71
C ASN A 247 7.47 -4.04 28.72
N GLU A 248 7.30 -4.49 29.96
CA GLU A 248 6.65 -3.69 31.02
C GLU A 248 7.50 -2.49 31.44
N ARG A 249 8.83 -2.69 31.50
CA ARG A 249 9.77 -1.61 31.80
C ARG A 249 9.76 -0.54 30.71
N ILE A 250 9.71 -0.96 29.44
CA ILE A 250 9.60 -0.05 28.30
C ILE A 250 8.28 0.71 28.37
N ARG A 251 7.17 0.03 28.64
CA ARG A 251 5.86 0.68 28.84
C ARG A 251 5.91 1.75 29.92
N ASP A 252 6.42 1.41 31.11
CA ASP A 252 6.41 2.30 32.26
C ASP A 252 7.28 3.54 32.03
N GLU A 253 8.43 3.39 31.35
CA GLU A 253 9.27 4.51 30.96
C GLU A 253 8.55 5.44 29.98
N LEU A 254 7.92 4.88 28.94
CA LEU A 254 7.14 5.65 27.96
C LEU A 254 5.96 6.37 28.60
N TRP A 255 5.23 5.73 29.53
CA TRP A 255 4.18 6.38 30.30
C TRP A 255 4.70 7.54 31.15
N SER A 256 5.85 7.36 31.82
CA SER A 256 6.46 8.44 32.62
C SER A 256 6.72 9.68 31.77
N VAL A 257 7.17 9.50 30.53
CA VAL A 257 7.46 10.59 29.61
C VAL A 257 6.19 11.18 29.01
N ILE A 258 5.21 10.38 28.58
CA ILE A 258 3.94 10.90 28.05
C ILE A 258 3.24 11.80 29.07
N HIS A 259 3.16 11.34 30.32
CA HIS A 259 2.57 12.16 31.38
C HIS A 259 3.40 13.41 31.68
N GLY A 260 4.72 13.35 31.51
CA GLY A 260 5.61 14.50 31.58
C GLY A 260 5.46 15.49 30.42
N ILE A 261 5.30 15.01 29.19
CA ILE A 261 4.98 15.82 28.00
C ILE A 261 3.64 16.51 28.22
N TRP A 262 2.63 15.77 28.65
CA TRP A 262 1.32 16.34 28.92
C TRP A 262 1.34 17.36 30.06
N ASP A 263 2.10 17.11 31.14
CA ASP A 263 2.32 18.10 32.20
C ASP A 263 2.97 19.38 31.66
N HIS A 264 4.00 19.24 30.83
CA HIS A 264 4.65 20.37 30.20
C HIS A 264 3.70 21.17 29.31
N ILE A 265 2.91 20.50 28.47
CA ILE A 265 1.89 21.15 27.63
C ILE A 265 0.87 21.87 28.52
N LYS A 266 0.37 21.21 29.55
CA LYS A 266 -0.80 21.67 30.30
C LYS A 266 -0.49 22.72 31.36
N ASN A 267 0.67 22.63 32.02
CA ASN A 267 0.98 23.38 33.23
C ASN A 267 2.15 24.38 33.09
N SER A 268 2.93 24.34 31.99
CA SER A 268 4.08 25.27 31.84
C SER A 268 3.69 26.71 31.50
N GLY A 269 2.46 26.95 31.06
CA GLY A 269 2.00 28.25 30.55
C GLY A 269 2.54 28.62 29.16
N ARG A 270 3.24 27.71 28.46
CA ARG A 270 3.81 27.94 27.12
C ARG A 270 2.89 27.56 25.96
N PHE A 271 1.80 26.86 26.25
CA PHE A 271 0.91 26.26 25.26
C PHE A 271 -0.53 26.70 25.51
N ASP A 272 -1.30 26.88 24.45
CA ASP A 272 -2.74 27.12 24.56
C ASP A 272 -3.48 25.80 24.83
N ALA A 273 -3.34 25.30 26.05
CA ALA A 273 -3.89 24.01 26.47
C ALA A 273 -4.95 24.13 27.58
N GLY A 274 -5.45 25.35 27.84
CA GLY A 274 -6.33 25.63 28.99
C GLY A 274 -7.58 24.74 29.06
N ASN A 275 -8.22 24.50 27.90
CA ASN A 275 -9.42 23.67 27.80
C ASN A 275 -9.15 22.22 27.40
N LEU A 276 -7.91 21.89 27.06
CA LEU A 276 -7.54 20.54 26.64
C LEU A 276 -7.47 19.58 27.82
N THR A 277 -7.89 18.33 27.62
CA THR A 277 -7.69 17.20 28.54
C THR A 277 -7.01 16.04 27.80
N LEU A 278 -6.27 15.22 28.56
CA LEU A 278 -5.81 13.92 28.08
C LEU A 278 -7.03 13.01 27.90
N GLU A 279 -7.22 12.49 26.70
CA GLU A 279 -8.34 11.61 26.37
C GLU A 279 -7.94 10.13 26.45
N TRP A 280 -6.75 9.80 25.96
CA TRP A 280 -6.31 8.41 25.87
C TRP A 280 -4.79 8.33 25.91
N VAL A 281 -4.27 7.28 26.54
CA VAL A 281 -2.86 6.88 26.52
C VAL A 281 -2.83 5.39 26.21
N GLY A 282 -1.99 4.97 25.27
CA GLY A 282 -1.84 3.57 24.91
C GLY A 282 -1.38 2.73 26.09
N ALA A 283 -2.00 1.56 26.29
CA ALA A 283 -1.70 0.69 27.41
C ALA A 283 -0.62 -0.37 27.10
N ILE A 284 -0.37 -0.60 25.82
CA ILE A 284 0.51 -1.65 25.32
C ILE A 284 1.54 -0.99 24.39
N PRO A 285 2.84 -1.29 24.54
CA PRO A 285 3.85 -0.82 23.62
C PRO A 285 3.62 -1.35 22.20
N GLY A 286 3.58 -0.45 21.23
CA GLY A 286 3.64 -0.78 19.81
C GLY A 286 5.05 -1.20 19.43
N LYS A 287 5.40 -2.47 19.62
CA LYS A 287 6.70 -3.03 19.22
C LYS A 287 6.92 -2.89 17.73
N ARG A 288 8.10 -2.39 17.34
CA ARG A 288 8.52 -2.22 15.95
C ARG A 288 9.31 -3.40 15.43
N GLU A 289 10.14 -4.02 16.26
CA GLU A 289 11.10 -5.03 15.84
C GLU A 289 11.34 -6.07 16.93
N TYR A 290 11.52 -7.32 16.50
CA TYR A 290 12.09 -8.37 17.34
C TYR A 290 12.78 -9.45 16.50
N ARG A 291 12.20 -10.66 16.40
CA ARG A 291 12.76 -11.77 15.59
C ARG A 291 12.49 -11.58 14.11
N ARG A 292 13.53 -11.73 13.30
CA ARG A 292 13.44 -11.87 11.84
C ARG A 292 13.83 -13.31 11.47
N PHE A 293 12.92 -14.06 10.86
CA PHE A 293 13.18 -15.46 10.50
C PHE A 293 14.00 -15.56 9.22
N LEU A 294 14.71 -16.68 9.04
CA LEU A 294 15.48 -16.94 7.85
C LEU A 294 14.68 -17.84 6.90
N GLY A 295 14.37 -17.28 5.74
CA GLY A 295 13.94 -18.03 4.56
C GLY A 295 15.13 -18.38 3.67
N ASP A 296 14.85 -18.86 2.47
CA ASP A 296 15.91 -19.14 1.49
C ASP A 296 16.51 -17.87 0.88
N HIS A 297 15.88 -16.72 1.12
CA HIS A 297 16.44 -15.40 0.79
C HIS A 297 16.25 -14.43 1.93
N VAL A 298 17.31 -13.69 2.23
CA VAL A 298 17.28 -12.54 3.14
C VAL A 298 17.27 -11.29 2.27
N LEU A 299 16.16 -10.55 2.27
CA LEU A 299 16.07 -9.29 1.53
C LEU A 299 17.02 -8.25 2.14
N THR A 300 17.77 -7.54 1.29
CA THR A 300 18.81 -6.57 1.71
C THR A 300 18.49 -5.13 1.32
N GLN A 301 19.15 -4.16 1.97
CA GLN A 301 19.15 -2.74 1.66
C GLN A 301 19.49 -2.50 0.20
N THR A 302 20.55 -3.16 -0.30
CA THR A 302 21.00 -3.02 -1.69
C THR A 302 19.89 -3.40 -2.66
N GLU A 303 19.17 -4.48 -2.38
CA GLU A 303 18.06 -4.94 -3.23
C GLU A 303 16.85 -4.01 -3.16
N VAL A 304 16.51 -3.50 -1.98
CA VAL A 304 15.45 -2.49 -1.76
C VAL A 304 15.77 -1.22 -2.55
N MET A 305 16.98 -0.68 -2.38
CA MET A 305 17.41 0.56 -3.01
C MET A 305 17.54 0.43 -4.53
N ALA A 306 18.05 -0.71 -5.01
CA ALA A 306 18.17 -1.00 -6.43
C ALA A 306 16.84 -1.44 -7.07
N GLN A 307 15.76 -1.55 -6.30
CA GLN A 307 14.46 -2.09 -6.75
C GLN A 307 14.65 -3.42 -7.48
N SER A 308 15.41 -4.35 -6.90
CA SER A 308 15.86 -5.55 -7.61
C SER A 308 14.67 -6.38 -8.11
N PRO A 309 14.69 -6.86 -9.37
CA PRO A 309 13.65 -7.75 -9.86
C PRO A 309 13.82 -9.13 -9.23
N PHE A 310 12.69 -9.78 -8.91
CA PHE A 310 12.64 -11.18 -8.50
C PHE A 310 11.63 -11.93 -9.36
N ASP A 311 11.99 -13.11 -9.85
CA ASP A 311 11.08 -13.96 -10.62
C ASP A 311 9.95 -14.50 -9.73
N ASP A 312 10.25 -14.71 -8.45
CA ASP A 312 9.33 -15.19 -7.42
C ASP A 312 8.71 -14.07 -6.57
N ARG A 313 8.61 -12.85 -7.11
CA ARG A 313 7.94 -11.73 -6.42
C ARG A 313 6.49 -12.07 -6.10
N ILE A 314 6.07 -11.76 -4.89
CA ILE A 314 4.68 -11.97 -4.42
C ILE A 314 4.04 -10.74 -3.79
N ALA A 315 4.85 -9.71 -3.50
CA ALA A 315 4.43 -8.46 -2.89
C ALA A 315 5.40 -7.34 -3.27
N PHE A 316 5.10 -6.13 -2.84
CA PHE A 316 5.96 -4.97 -3.03
C PHE A 316 5.94 -4.06 -1.79
N GLY A 317 6.95 -3.23 -1.66
CA GLY A 317 7.02 -2.16 -0.67
C GLY A 317 7.48 -0.84 -1.30
N GLY A 318 7.33 0.24 -0.55
CA GLY A 318 7.72 1.59 -0.97
C GLY A 318 7.84 2.57 0.19
N TRP A 319 7.88 2.07 1.44
CA TRP A 319 8.29 2.94 2.53
C TRP A 319 9.79 3.23 2.41
N SER A 320 10.27 4.34 2.94
CA SER A 320 11.71 4.55 3.08
C SER A 320 12.33 3.46 3.94
N VAL A 321 13.63 3.21 3.78
CA VAL A 321 14.42 2.58 4.83
C VAL A 321 14.40 3.55 6.02
N ASP A 322 13.55 3.28 7.01
CA ASP A 322 13.22 4.15 8.13
C ASP A 322 13.78 3.58 9.44
N LEU A 323 14.97 4.06 9.82
CA LEU A 323 15.72 3.62 10.99
C LEU A 323 15.68 4.66 12.09
N HIS A 324 15.42 4.22 13.32
CA HIS A 324 15.29 5.08 14.48
C HIS A 324 16.53 4.93 15.38
N PRO A 325 16.95 6.00 16.09
CA PRO A 325 17.98 5.91 17.11
C PRO A 325 17.60 4.90 18.19
N VAL A 326 18.58 4.10 18.65
CA VAL A 326 18.34 3.01 19.59
C VAL A 326 18.06 3.53 21.01
N GLU A 327 18.45 4.77 21.30
CA GLU A 327 18.13 5.55 22.50
C GLU A 327 16.71 6.15 22.43
N GLY A 328 16.07 6.12 21.26
CA GLY A 328 14.71 6.58 21.02
C GLY A 328 14.53 8.08 21.28
N MET A 329 13.51 8.42 22.08
CA MET A 329 13.18 9.81 22.46
C MET A 329 14.31 10.54 23.22
N TYR A 330 15.29 9.81 23.76
CA TYR A 330 16.44 10.40 24.45
C TYR A 330 17.64 10.69 23.55
N ALA A 331 17.58 10.29 22.28
CA ALA A 331 18.64 10.61 21.34
C ALA A 331 18.68 12.12 21.04
N GLN A 332 19.89 12.69 21.00
CA GLN A 332 20.12 14.10 20.63
C GLN A 332 20.14 14.29 19.10
N GLU A 333 20.31 13.21 18.35
CA GLU A 333 20.17 13.18 16.89
C GLU A 333 18.69 13.19 16.46
N PRO A 334 18.40 13.43 15.16
CA PRO A 334 17.05 13.38 14.62
C PRO A 334 16.34 12.06 14.95
N GLY A 335 15.01 12.10 15.09
CA GLY A 335 14.22 10.96 15.53
C GLY A 335 14.22 9.75 14.58
N ALA A 336 14.64 9.94 13.33
CA ALA A 336 14.81 8.90 12.35
C ALA A 336 15.81 9.30 11.27
N ARG A 337 16.31 8.30 10.53
CA ARG A 337 17.05 8.43 9.28
C ARG A 337 16.28 7.69 8.19
N GLN A 338 16.03 8.37 7.07
CA GLN A 338 15.21 7.85 5.99
C GLN A 338 15.88 7.94 4.62
N ARG A 339 15.67 6.89 3.81
CA ARG A 339 16.05 6.87 2.39
C ARG A 339 15.03 6.09 1.56
N TYR A 340 14.57 6.68 0.47
CA TYR A 340 13.64 6.14 -0.50
C TYR A 340 14.37 5.57 -1.71
N SER A 341 13.89 4.44 -2.24
CA SER A 341 14.15 4.03 -3.62
C SER A 341 13.39 4.94 -4.59
N ASP A 342 13.80 5.06 -5.86
CA ASP A 342 13.13 5.95 -6.83
C ASP A 342 11.76 5.43 -7.34
N GLY A 343 11.34 4.28 -6.82
CA GLY A 343 10.03 3.67 -7.02
C GLY A 343 9.83 2.53 -6.01
N VAL A 344 8.79 1.74 -6.20
CA VAL A 344 8.52 0.57 -5.34
C VAL A 344 9.53 -0.55 -5.58
N TYR A 345 9.78 -1.37 -4.56
CA TYR A 345 10.63 -2.57 -4.63
C TYR A 345 9.81 -3.84 -4.45
N HIS A 346 10.38 -4.99 -4.83
CA HIS A 346 9.68 -6.28 -4.80
C HIS A 346 10.14 -7.15 -3.62
N ILE A 347 9.24 -7.99 -3.11
CA ILE A 347 9.54 -8.96 -2.06
C ILE A 347 9.31 -10.39 -2.61
N PRO A 348 10.33 -11.26 -2.58
CA PRO A 348 10.25 -12.61 -3.13
C PRO A 348 9.60 -13.60 -2.16
N PHE A 349 8.98 -14.65 -2.69
CA PHE A 349 8.25 -15.67 -1.91
C PHE A 349 9.17 -16.44 -0.94
N ARG A 350 10.41 -16.69 -1.37
CA ARG A 350 11.47 -17.27 -0.53
C ARG A 350 11.86 -16.45 0.71
N SER A 351 11.37 -15.21 0.84
CA SER A 351 11.53 -14.39 2.05
C SER A 351 10.38 -14.53 3.05
N ILE A 352 9.35 -15.35 2.79
CA ILE A 352 8.17 -15.49 3.66
C ILE A 352 7.89 -16.94 4.12
N TYR A 353 8.82 -17.88 3.89
CA TYR A 353 8.74 -19.23 4.46
C TYR A 353 10.02 -19.62 5.17
N SER A 354 9.91 -20.53 6.13
CA SER A 354 11.07 -20.99 6.92
C SER A 354 11.98 -21.88 6.08
N ARG A 355 13.28 -21.59 6.13
CA ARG A 355 14.27 -22.43 5.44
C ARG A 355 14.40 -23.81 6.09
N ASN A 356 14.11 -23.94 7.39
CA ASN A 356 14.30 -25.18 8.13
C ASN A 356 13.01 -25.83 8.65
N VAL A 357 11.90 -25.11 8.84
CA VAL A 357 10.60 -25.67 9.27
C VAL A 357 9.65 -25.82 8.08
N GLY A 358 9.41 -27.07 7.65
CA GLY A 358 8.87 -27.39 6.32
C GLY A 358 7.42 -26.98 6.06
N ASN A 359 6.60 -26.73 7.08
CA ASN A 359 5.20 -26.33 6.93
C ASN A 359 4.88 -24.96 7.55
N LEU A 360 5.90 -24.10 7.68
CA LEU A 360 5.79 -22.79 8.29
C LEU A 360 6.03 -21.67 7.27
N LEU A 361 5.03 -20.81 7.10
CA LEU A 361 5.19 -19.48 6.54
C LEU A 361 5.23 -18.44 7.66
N PHE A 362 5.78 -17.27 7.36
CA PHE A 362 5.72 -16.11 8.23
C PHE A 362 5.40 -14.85 7.42
N ALA A 363 4.58 -13.99 7.97
CA ALA A 363 4.19 -12.73 7.33
C ALA A 363 4.02 -11.62 8.35
N GLY A 364 4.45 -10.43 7.98
CA GLY A 364 4.46 -9.26 8.84
C GLY A 364 5.89 -8.81 9.15
N ARG A 365 6.18 -8.54 10.43
CA ARG A 365 7.47 -8.00 10.86
C ARG A 365 8.55 -9.06 11.11
N ASN A 366 8.21 -10.32 10.90
CA ASN A 366 9.06 -11.48 11.18
C ASN A 366 9.62 -12.12 9.90
N ILE A 367 9.45 -11.48 8.74
CA ILE A 367 9.95 -11.99 7.46
C ILE A 367 11.48 -11.98 7.36
N SER A 368 11.99 -12.66 6.34
CA SER A 368 13.42 -12.80 6.07
C SER A 368 13.99 -11.57 5.36
N ALA A 369 14.52 -10.66 6.17
CA ALA A 369 15.17 -9.43 5.75
C ALA A 369 16.30 -9.05 6.74
N THR A 370 17.30 -8.33 6.26
CA THR A 370 18.30 -7.69 7.14
C THR A 370 17.61 -6.62 8.00
N HIS A 371 18.23 -6.20 9.10
CA HIS A 371 17.72 -5.09 9.92
C HIS A 371 17.49 -3.81 9.10
N ILE A 372 18.38 -3.54 8.14
CA ILE A 372 18.27 -2.34 7.32
C ILE A 372 17.10 -2.44 6.35
N ALA A 373 16.98 -3.54 5.58
CA ALA A 373 15.83 -3.75 4.70
C ALA A 373 14.50 -3.78 5.46
N PHE A 374 14.51 -4.37 6.67
CA PHE A 374 13.38 -4.42 7.59
C PHE A 374 12.83 -3.02 7.94
N GLY A 375 13.69 -2.00 7.99
CA GLY A 375 13.28 -0.60 8.17
C GLY A 375 12.19 -0.14 7.18
N SER A 376 12.12 -0.77 6.00
CA SER A 376 11.08 -0.50 5.00
C SER A 376 9.97 -1.56 4.96
N THR A 377 10.28 -2.85 5.08
CA THR A 377 9.27 -3.93 4.90
C THR A 377 8.27 -4.04 6.06
N ARG A 378 8.62 -3.54 7.25
CA ARG A 378 7.82 -3.65 8.49
C ARG A 378 6.52 -2.87 8.55
N VAL A 379 6.24 -2.05 7.53
CA VAL A 379 5.10 -1.12 7.51
C VAL A 379 3.81 -1.88 7.21
N MET A 380 2.71 -1.46 7.83
CA MET A 380 1.55 -2.34 8.04
C MET A 380 0.80 -2.71 6.77
N ALA A 381 0.69 -1.84 5.76
CA ALA A 381 0.09 -2.22 4.49
C ALA A 381 1.00 -3.17 3.68
N THR A 382 2.32 -2.97 3.71
CA THR A 382 3.29 -3.94 3.17
C THR A 382 3.16 -5.29 3.87
N CYS A 383 3.07 -5.32 5.20
CA CYS A 383 2.78 -6.52 5.98
C CYS A 383 1.46 -7.19 5.57
N ALA A 384 0.42 -6.41 5.24
CA ALA A 384 -0.87 -6.92 4.78
C ALA A 384 -0.74 -7.63 3.42
N THR A 385 0.03 -7.06 2.47
CA THR A 385 0.30 -7.71 1.18
C THR A 385 1.11 -9.01 1.33
N LEU A 386 2.08 -9.04 2.24
CA LEU A 386 2.81 -10.26 2.60
C LEU A 386 1.89 -11.29 3.26
N GLY A 387 0.94 -10.83 4.07
CA GLY A 387 -0.11 -11.63 4.66
C GLY A 387 -0.96 -12.33 3.59
N GLU A 388 -1.51 -11.56 2.65
CA GLU A 388 -2.28 -12.10 1.51
C GLU A 388 -1.46 -13.14 0.72
N ALA A 389 -0.20 -12.84 0.40
CA ALA A 389 0.71 -13.78 -0.25
C ALA A 389 0.94 -15.07 0.57
N ALA A 390 1.19 -14.96 1.88
CA ALA A 390 1.38 -16.11 2.75
C ALA A 390 0.11 -16.95 2.89
N GLY A 391 -1.06 -16.31 2.97
CA GLY A 391 -2.35 -16.99 3.03
C GLY A 391 -2.66 -17.76 1.74
N THR A 392 -2.44 -17.14 0.59
CA THR A 392 -2.59 -17.79 -0.72
C THR A 392 -1.61 -18.95 -0.88
N GLY A 393 -0.33 -18.74 -0.52
CA GLY A 393 0.68 -19.79 -0.50
C GLY A 393 0.31 -20.95 0.42
N ALA A 394 -0.15 -20.67 1.64
CA ALA A 394 -0.59 -21.68 2.60
C ALA A 394 -1.80 -22.49 2.08
N ALA A 395 -2.75 -21.82 1.43
CA ALA A 395 -3.91 -22.48 0.86
C ALA A 395 -3.55 -23.43 -0.28
N LEU A 396 -2.64 -23.03 -1.16
CA LEU A 396 -2.13 -23.88 -2.23
C LEU A 396 -1.29 -25.05 -1.68
N CYS A 397 -0.45 -24.80 -0.68
CA CYS A 397 0.30 -25.85 0.02
C CYS A 397 -0.64 -26.91 0.62
N ALA A 398 -1.70 -26.48 1.32
CA ALA A 398 -2.69 -27.38 1.90
C ALA A 398 -3.49 -28.13 0.83
N ALA A 399 -3.84 -27.49 -0.28
CA ALA A 399 -4.60 -28.11 -1.36
C ALA A 399 -3.78 -29.14 -2.16
N LEU A 400 -2.49 -28.88 -2.38
CA LEU A 400 -1.61 -29.73 -3.18
C LEU A 400 -0.82 -30.75 -2.33
N GLY A 401 -0.83 -30.61 -1.01
CA GLY A 401 -0.07 -31.46 -0.11
C GLY A 401 1.45 -31.23 -0.21
N VAL A 402 1.88 -30.00 -0.50
CA VAL A 402 3.28 -29.61 -0.68
C VAL A 402 3.72 -28.60 0.39
N THR A 403 5.02 -28.51 0.63
CA THR A 403 5.65 -27.48 1.45
C THR A 403 5.72 -26.13 0.71
N PRO A 404 5.93 -25.00 1.41
CA PRO A 404 6.15 -23.71 0.76
C PRO A 404 7.36 -23.71 -0.19
N ARG A 405 8.42 -24.44 0.16
CA ARG A 405 9.60 -24.61 -0.69
C ARG A 405 9.27 -25.36 -1.98
N GLU A 406 8.53 -26.46 -1.89
CA GLU A 406 8.08 -27.22 -3.07
C GLU A 406 7.08 -26.42 -3.92
N LEU A 407 6.24 -25.58 -3.30
CA LEU A 407 5.37 -24.64 -4.02
C LEU A 407 6.21 -23.63 -4.82
N HIS A 408 7.27 -23.08 -4.23
CA HIS A 408 8.21 -22.21 -4.93
C HIS A 408 8.87 -22.92 -6.11
N ASP A 409 9.44 -24.10 -5.89
CA ASP A 409 10.25 -24.80 -6.88
C ASP A 409 9.43 -25.37 -8.05
N GLY A 410 8.16 -25.73 -7.81
CA GLY A 410 7.33 -26.44 -8.80
C GLY A 410 6.08 -25.71 -9.28
N GLN A 411 5.58 -24.72 -8.55
CA GLN A 411 4.24 -24.14 -8.75
C GLN A 411 4.18 -22.61 -8.53
N LEU A 412 5.31 -21.91 -8.69
CA LEU A 412 5.38 -20.46 -8.49
C LEU A 412 4.41 -19.68 -9.39
N THR A 413 4.29 -20.07 -10.66
CA THR A 413 3.35 -19.43 -11.59
C THR A 413 1.91 -19.57 -11.09
N LEU A 414 1.53 -20.74 -10.55
CA LEU A 414 0.20 -20.93 -9.97
C LEU A 414 -0.04 -19.98 -8.79
N LEU A 415 0.95 -19.80 -7.92
CA LEU A 415 0.87 -18.83 -6.81
C LEU A 415 0.65 -17.40 -7.32
N GLN A 416 1.49 -16.93 -8.25
CA GLN A 416 1.39 -15.57 -8.79
C GLN A 416 0.08 -15.34 -9.55
N GLN A 417 -0.36 -16.30 -10.36
CA GLN A 417 -1.63 -16.17 -11.10
C GLN A 417 -2.84 -16.24 -10.15
N THR A 418 -2.77 -17.02 -9.06
CA THR A 418 -3.81 -17.02 -8.01
C THR A 418 -3.88 -15.67 -7.30
N LEU A 419 -2.73 -15.08 -6.98
CA LEU A 419 -2.65 -13.74 -6.38
C LEU A 419 -3.25 -12.67 -7.32
N LEU A 420 -2.89 -12.68 -8.60
CA LEU A 420 -3.50 -11.80 -9.60
C LEU A 420 -5.03 -12.03 -9.74
N ARG A 421 -5.49 -13.29 -9.68
CA ARG A 421 -6.92 -13.62 -9.69
C ARG A 421 -7.66 -13.05 -8.49
N GLN A 422 -6.97 -12.75 -7.39
CA GLN A 422 -7.48 -12.11 -6.18
C GLN A 422 -7.30 -10.58 -6.15
N ASP A 423 -6.78 -9.96 -7.23
CA ASP A 423 -6.39 -8.53 -7.30
C ASP A 423 -5.26 -8.15 -6.33
N ALA A 424 -4.48 -9.13 -5.90
CA ALA A 424 -3.37 -8.92 -4.99
C ALA A 424 -2.30 -8.00 -5.61
N SER A 425 -1.56 -7.38 -4.70
CA SER A 425 -0.55 -6.37 -4.92
C SER A 425 0.73 -6.89 -5.61
N LEU A 426 0.67 -7.23 -6.90
CA LEU A 426 1.84 -7.69 -7.68
C LEU A 426 2.24 -6.66 -8.75
N MET A 427 3.48 -6.15 -8.65
CA MET A 427 4.05 -5.18 -9.58
C MET A 427 4.85 -5.86 -10.68
N GLY A 428 4.50 -5.55 -11.95
CA GLY A 428 5.24 -6.03 -13.11
C GLY A 428 5.05 -7.51 -13.43
N VAL A 429 4.02 -8.18 -12.87
CA VAL A 429 3.66 -9.56 -13.23
C VAL A 429 2.41 -9.55 -14.10
N PRO A 430 2.49 -9.99 -15.37
CA PRO A 430 1.32 -10.05 -16.23
C PRO A 430 0.42 -11.22 -15.87
N ASN A 431 -0.88 -11.06 -16.16
CA ASN A 431 -1.79 -12.20 -16.20
C ASN A 431 -1.29 -13.17 -17.29
N THR A 432 -1.14 -14.44 -16.95
CA THR A 432 -0.82 -15.54 -17.87
C THR A 432 -1.65 -16.79 -17.59
N ASP A 433 -2.68 -16.65 -16.76
CA ASP A 433 -3.57 -17.71 -16.33
C ASP A 433 -4.23 -18.42 -17.53
N PRO A 434 -3.96 -19.73 -17.76
CA PRO A 434 -4.53 -20.45 -18.89
C PRO A 434 -6.04 -20.67 -18.77
N ASP A 435 -6.60 -20.57 -17.56
CA ASP A 435 -8.04 -20.73 -17.32
C ASP A 435 -8.82 -19.43 -17.62
N ASP A 436 -8.13 -18.30 -17.79
CA ASP A 436 -8.79 -17.03 -18.12
C ASP A 436 -9.12 -16.98 -19.62
N LEU A 437 -10.36 -17.35 -19.93
CA LEU A 437 -10.92 -17.38 -21.27
C LEU A 437 -10.88 -16.00 -21.95
N ALA A 438 -10.83 -14.89 -21.18
CA ALA A 438 -10.77 -13.55 -21.75
C ALA A 438 -9.47 -13.31 -22.55
N ARG A 439 -8.39 -14.03 -22.22
CA ARG A 439 -7.10 -13.94 -22.94
C ARG A 439 -7.18 -14.45 -24.37
N ALA A 440 -8.12 -15.36 -24.65
CA ALA A 440 -8.37 -15.88 -25.98
C ALA A 440 -9.42 -15.05 -26.76
N ALA A 441 -10.01 -14.04 -26.13
CA ALA A 441 -11.00 -13.17 -26.75
C ALA A 441 -10.35 -11.94 -27.40
N ARG A 442 -10.98 -11.42 -28.45
CA ARG A 442 -10.73 -10.06 -28.92
C ARG A 442 -11.52 -9.08 -28.05
N ALA A 443 -10.82 -8.17 -27.38
CA ALA A 443 -11.45 -7.09 -26.62
C ALA A 443 -11.85 -5.91 -27.53
N CYS A 444 -13.09 -5.44 -27.40
CA CYS A 444 -13.68 -4.33 -28.13
C CYS A 444 -14.40 -3.39 -27.15
N ALA A 445 -14.56 -2.11 -27.47
CA ALA A 445 -15.31 -1.18 -26.63
C ALA A 445 -16.21 -0.25 -27.46
N SER A 446 -17.20 0.37 -26.80
CA SER A 446 -18.09 1.35 -27.44
C SER A 446 -17.35 2.61 -27.89
N SER A 447 -16.35 3.01 -27.11
CA SER A 447 -15.42 4.11 -27.38
C SER A 447 -14.13 3.91 -26.58
N THR A 448 -13.08 4.66 -26.91
CA THR A 448 -11.79 4.61 -26.22
C THR A 448 -11.16 5.99 -26.22
N LEU A 449 -10.47 6.35 -25.14
CA LEU A 449 -9.65 7.57 -25.09
C LEU A 449 -8.41 7.41 -25.98
N THR A 450 -8.43 8.05 -27.15
CA THR A 450 -7.37 7.93 -28.17
C THR A 450 -6.42 9.11 -28.22
N ARG A 451 -6.63 10.15 -27.39
CA ARG A 451 -5.77 11.33 -27.32
C ARG A 451 -5.59 11.77 -25.87
N LEU A 452 -4.36 12.09 -25.51
CA LEU A 452 -4.03 12.67 -24.21
C LEU A 452 -4.11 14.19 -24.31
N ALA A 453 -5.20 14.76 -23.81
CA ALA A 453 -5.35 16.21 -23.72
C ALA A 453 -6.12 16.60 -22.46
N VAL A 454 -5.76 17.77 -21.95
CA VAL A 454 -6.45 18.49 -20.90
C VAL A 454 -6.54 19.94 -21.35
N GLU A 455 -7.76 20.44 -21.44
CA GLU A 455 -8.05 21.81 -21.87
C GLU A 455 -8.95 22.46 -20.81
N PRO A 456 -8.93 23.80 -20.68
CA PRO A 456 -9.87 24.49 -19.80
C PRO A 456 -11.30 24.13 -20.18
N VAL A 457 -12.08 23.66 -19.20
CA VAL A 457 -13.51 23.39 -19.36
C VAL A 457 -14.32 24.41 -18.56
N PRO A 458 -15.50 24.85 -19.03
CA PRO A 458 -16.28 25.91 -18.38
C PRO A 458 -16.62 25.65 -16.91
N ASP A 459 -16.78 24.38 -16.53
CA ASP A 459 -17.23 23.96 -15.20
C ASP A 459 -16.06 23.61 -14.24
N ALA A 460 -14.81 23.70 -14.69
CA ALA A 460 -13.64 23.45 -13.85
C ALA A 460 -12.88 24.75 -13.54
N THR A 461 -12.46 24.90 -12.30
CA THR A 461 -11.57 25.99 -11.91
C THR A 461 -10.24 25.82 -12.64
N THR A 462 -9.86 26.85 -13.40
CA THR A 462 -8.54 26.97 -14.02
C THR A 462 -7.75 28.03 -13.24
N THR A 463 -6.54 27.65 -12.81
CA THR A 463 -5.62 28.53 -12.08
C THR A 463 -4.35 28.73 -12.88
N LEU A 464 -3.78 29.93 -12.82
CA LEU A 464 -2.45 30.19 -13.35
C LEU A 464 -1.41 29.79 -12.32
N LEU A 465 -0.53 28.86 -12.69
CA LEU A 465 0.61 28.44 -11.87
C LEU A 465 1.88 29.11 -12.39
N PRO A 466 2.57 29.95 -11.59
CA PRO A 466 3.86 30.51 -11.97
C PRO A 466 4.89 29.42 -12.28
N LEU A 467 5.68 29.60 -13.34
CA LEU A 467 6.79 28.71 -13.67
C LEU A 467 8.07 29.14 -12.92
N ASP A 468 7.94 29.41 -11.61
CA ASP A 468 9.04 29.87 -10.73
C ASP A 468 10.05 28.76 -10.36
N ARG A 469 9.74 27.53 -10.78
CA ARG A 469 10.48 26.30 -10.55
C ARG A 469 10.28 25.35 -11.73
N ASP A 470 11.09 24.32 -11.81
CA ASP A 470 10.86 23.25 -12.78
C ASP A 470 9.53 22.53 -12.46
N LEU A 471 8.64 22.46 -13.45
CA LEU A 471 7.39 21.72 -13.37
C LEU A 471 7.49 20.50 -14.27
N ALA A 472 6.83 19.41 -13.90
CA ALA A 472 6.82 18.21 -14.71
C ALA A 472 5.47 17.53 -14.71
N PHE A 473 5.19 16.74 -15.73
CA PHE A 473 4.09 15.82 -15.70
C PHE A 473 4.46 14.48 -16.34
N VAL A 474 3.97 13.42 -15.70
CA VAL A 474 4.12 12.04 -16.14
C VAL A 474 2.98 11.72 -17.09
N LEU A 475 3.27 11.12 -18.25
CA LEU A 475 2.24 10.69 -19.20
C LEU A 475 2.64 9.34 -19.84
N PRO A 476 1.65 8.52 -20.22
CA PRO A 476 1.94 7.23 -20.84
C PRO A 476 2.25 7.38 -22.34
N VAL A 477 3.29 6.70 -22.80
CA VAL A 477 3.72 6.67 -24.20
C VAL A 477 3.48 5.29 -24.77
N ASP A 478 2.44 5.17 -25.61
CA ASP A 478 2.09 3.95 -26.33
C ASP A 478 1.40 4.28 -27.67
N PRO A 479 1.99 3.96 -28.83
CA PRO A 479 3.35 3.42 -29.01
C PRO A 479 4.42 4.52 -29.09
N ARG A 480 4.03 5.79 -29.31
CA ARG A 480 4.96 6.90 -29.54
C ARG A 480 4.41 8.23 -29.04
N LEU A 481 5.32 9.16 -28.75
CA LEU A 481 5.07 10.56 -28.51
C LEU A 481 5.78 11.36 -29.59
N ASP A 482 5.14 12.40 -30.13
CA ASP A 482 5.73 13.26 -31.16
C ASP A 482 5.90 14.68 -30.67
N ASP A 483 4.79 15.31 -30.31
CA ASP A 483 4.75 16.69 -29.86
C ASP A 483 3.92 16.81 -28.58
N VAL A 484 4.30 17.78 -27.75
CA VAL A 484 3.58 18.18 -26.56
C VAL A 484 3.34 19.68 -26.65
N ALA A 485 2.08 20.09 -26.61
CA ALA A 485 1.69 21.50 -26.52
C ALA A 485 1.20 21.81 -25.11
N LEU A 486 1.61 22.97 -24.59
CA LEU A 486 1.22 23.48 -23.27
C LEU A 486 0.47 24.80 -23.43
N LEU A 487 -0.58 24.99 -22.64
CA LEU A 487 -1.27 26.28 -22.56
C LEU A 487 -0.56 27.17 -21.55
N VAL A 488 -0.07 28.31 -22.02
CA VAL A 488 0.77 29.22 -21.24
C VAL A 488 0.27 30.66 -21.30
N ASP A 489 0.51 31.40 -20.21
CA ASP A 489 0.53 32.86 -20.19
C ASP A 489 1.99 33.32 -20.10
N VAL A 490 2.35 34.34 -20.88
CA VAL A 490 3.72 34.87 -20.98
C VAL A 490 3.68 36.39 -20.88
N HIS A 491 4.30 36.95 -19.85
CA HIS A 491 4.31 38.39 -19.61
C HIS A 491 5.37 39.15 -20.40
N ASN A 492 6.51 38.51 -20.70
CA ASN A 492 7.56 39.05 -21.58
C ASN A 492 7.98 37.93 -22.52
N ALA A 493 8.16 38.23 -23.80
CA ALA A 493 8.62 37.24 -24.77
C ALA A 493 9.91 36.55 -24.28
N THR A 494 9.89 35.21 -24.28
CA THR A 494 10.96 34.35 -23.76
C THR A 494 11.08 33.09 -24.63
N GLU A 495 11.96 32.17 -24.24
CA GLU A 495 12.06 30.83 -24.82
C GLU A 495 11.88 29.78 -23.72
N LEU A 496 10.88 28.91 -23.87
CA LEU A 496 10.63 27.83 -22.92
C LEU A 496 11.49 26.61 -23.28
N THR A 497 12.18 26.06 -22.29
CA THR A 497 12.90 24.79 -22.44
C THR A 497 12.05 23.65 -21.89
N ILE A 498 11.70 22.71 -22.76
CA ILE A 498 10.87 21.54 -22.46
C ILE A 498 11.69 20.28 -22.75
N GLU A 499 11.74 19.37 -21.80
CA GLU A 499 12.55 18.16 -21.88
C GLU A 499 11.69 16.90 -21.74
N LEU A 500 12.11 15.83 -22.42
CA LEU A 500 11.53 14.51 -22.31
C LEU A 500 12.49 13.57 -21.60
N TRP A 501 12.00 12.87 -20.58
CA TRP A 501 12.78 11.96 -19.75
C TRP A 501 12.14 10.56 -19.72
N ASP A 502 13.00 9.56 -19.78
CA ASP A 502 12.67 8.15 -19.56
C ASP A 502 12.65 7.86 -18.05
N THR A 503 11.68 7.07 -17.61
CA THR A 503 11.56 6.54 -16.25
C THR A 503 12.42 5.29 -16.02
N LEU A 504 12.95 4.70 -17.10
CA LEU A 504 13.75 3.46 -17.16
C LEU A 504 13.02 2.18 -16.72
N ARG A 505 12.06 2.28 -15.79
CA ARG A 505 11.32 1.16 -15.21
C ARG A 505 9.82 1.43 -15.24
N GLY A 506 9.02 0.38 -15.41
CA GLY A 506 7.56 0.51 -15.56
C GLY A 506 6.87 1.00 -14.27
N GLU A 507 7.44 0.69 -13.12
CA GLU A 507 6.95 1.08 -11.80
C GLU A 507 7.36 2.50 -11.37
N ASN A 508 8.27 3.15 -12.10
CA ASN A 508 8.79 4.47 -11.73
C ASN A 508 7.96 5.59 -12.38
N ALA A 509 7.89 6.73 -11.68
CA ALA A 509 7.15 7.92 -12.10
C ALA A 509 7.99 9.21 -11.95
N VAL A 510 9.31 9.07 -11.99
CA VAL A 510 10.29 10.13 -11.76
C VAL A 510 11.29 10.19 -12.93
N PRO A 511 11.85 11.36 -13.24
CA PRO A 511 12.78 11.48 -14.36
C PRO A 511 14.11 10.79 -14.03
N ALA A 512 14.53 9.83 -14.87
CA ALA A 512 15.76 9.07 -14.65
C ALA A 512 16.81 9.32 -15.74
N ARG A 513 16.42 9.27 -17.02
CA ARG A 513 17.34 9.54 -18.15
C ARG A 513 16.74 10.52 -19.13
N ARG A 514 17.39 11.66 -19.35
CA ARG A 514 16.97 12.63 -20.37
C ARG A 514 17.12 12.04 -21.77
N LEU A 515 16.06 12.13 -22.55
CA LEU A 515 16.01 11.70 -23.94
C LEU A 515 16.20 12.90 -24.87
N ILE A 516 15.39 13.95 -24.68
CA ILE A 516 15.29 15.10 -25.59
C ILE A 516 15.19 16.40 -24.77
N SER A 517 15.72 17.48 -25.33
CA SER A 517 15.52 18.85 -24.86
C SER A 517 15.17 19.72 -26.07
N SER A 518 14.07 20.46 -25.97
CA SER A 518 13.56 21.34 -27.01
C SER A 518 13.36 22.74 -26.43
N THR A 519 13.93 23.75 -27.06
CA THR A 519 13.71 25.16 -26.71
C THR A 519 12.80 25.78 -27.76
N VAL A 520 11.71 26.41 -27.30
CA VAL A 520 10.65 26.91 -28.18
C VAL A 520 10.32 28.37 -27.87
N PRO A 521 10.11 29.22 -28.88
CA PRO A 521 9.77 30.62 -28.66
C PRO A 521 8.38 30.72 -28.03
N ALA A 522 8.29 31.56 -26.99
CA ALA A 522 7.06 31.84 -26.27
C ALA A 522 6.82 33.37 -26.32
N PRO A 523 6.01 33.85 -27.28
CA PRO A 523 5.74 35.29 -27.41
C PRO A 523 4.95 35.80 -26.19
N GLU A 524 4.98 37.11 -25.97
CA GLU A 524 4.11 37.72 -24.95
C GLU A 524 2.63 37.52 -25.31
N GLY A 525 1.81 37.22 -24.30
CA GLY A 525 0.37 37.06 -24.42
C GLY A 525 -0.23 36.10 -23.41
N LYS A 526 -1.52 35.82 -23.56
CA LYS A 526 -2.30 34.94 -22.67
C LYS A 526 -2.94 33.81 -23.45
N GLU A 527 -3.14 32.67 -22.79
CA GLU A 527 -3.81 31.47 -23.31
C GLU A 527 -3.22 30.99 -24.64
N GLN A 528 -1.89 31.00 -24.74
CA GLN A 528 -1.17 30.62 -25.95
C GLN A 528 -0.75 29.16 -25.88
N TRP A 529 -0.89 28.43 -27.00
CA TRP A 529 -0.39 27.07 -27.12
C TRP A 529 1.04 27.08 -27.64
N VAL A 530 1.98 26.71 -26.76
CA VAL A 530 3.40 26.53 -27.11
C VAL A 530 3.68 25.04 -27.30
N SER A 531 4.17 24.65 -28.48
CA SER A 531 4.39 23.24 -28.85
C SER A 531 5.86 22.91 -28.94
N ALA A 532 6.28 21.84 -28.23
CA ALA A 532 7.63 21.29 -28.31
C ALA A 532 7.64 19.94 -29.03
N HIS A 533 8.63 19.76 -29.90
CA HIS A 533 8.86 18.52 -30.62
C HIS A 533 9.71 17.57 -29.76
N LEU A 534 9.11 16.47 -29.32
CA LEU A 534 9.67 15.50 -28.38
C LEU A 534 9.48 14.06 -28.90
N PRO A 535 10.03 13.70 -30.08
CA PRO A 535 9.79 12.43 -30.73
C PRO A 535 10.41 11.26 -29.96
N TRP A 536 9.59 10.33 -29.49
CA TRP A 536 10.07 9.12 -28.84
C TRP A 536 9.11 7.95 -29.06
N GLN A 537 9.68 6.81 -29.45
CA GLN A 537 8.97 5.55 -29.58
C GLN A 537 9.72 4.51 -28.74
N PRO A 538 9.27 4.21 -27.51
CA PRO A 538 9.88 3.14 -26.71
C PRO A 538 9.60 1.76 -27.33
N ASP A 539 10.50 0.80 -27.04
CA ASP A 539 10.34 -0.59 -27.48
C ASP A 539 9.11 -1.29 -26.87
N GLU A 540 8.71 -0.84 -25.68
CA GLU A 540 7.55 -1.29 -24.93
C GLU A 540 6.83 -0.06 -24.33
N PRO A 541 5.51 -0.13 -24.06
CA PRO A 541 4.79 0.97 -23.40
C PRO A 541 5.51 1.45 -22.15
N ARG A 542 5.73 2.77 -22.05
CA ARG A 542 6.47 3.37 -20.93
C ARG A 542 5.89 4.72 -20.51
N ASN A 543 6.01 5.05 -19.24
CA ASN A 543 5.76 6.41 -18.77
C ASN A 543 6.94 7.32 -19.13
N ALA A 544 6.63 8.49 -19.68
CA ALA A 544 7.59 9.58 -19.85
C ALA A 544 7.35 10.67 -18.80
N VAL A 545 8.42 11.37 -18.42
CA VAL A 545 8.33 12.61 -17.65
C VAL A 545 8.66 13.77 -18.57
N VAL A 546 7.70 14.68 -18.77
CA VAL A 546 7.92 15.94 -19.49
C VAL A 546 8.24 17.02 -18.47
N ILE A 547 9.42 17.64 -18.56
CA ILE A 547 9.86 18.72 -17.66
C ILE A 547 9.80 20.04 -18.41
N VAL A 548 9.14 21.03 -17.83
CA VAL A 548 9.16 22.44 -18.25
C VAL A 548 10.08 23.17 -17.30
N ARG A 549 11.19 23.72 -17.82
CA ARG A 549 12.17 24.44 -17.01
C ARG A 549 11.61 25.76 -16.50
N SER A 550 12.02 26.16 -15.30
CA SER A 550 11.60 27.43 -14.68
C SER A 550 11.84 28.63 -15.61
N ASP A 551 10.86 29.53 -15.71
CA ASP A 551 10.95 30.80 -16.43
C ASP A 551 10.14 31.88 -15.68
N PRO A 552 10.75 33.01 -15.29
CA PRO A 552 10.10 34.04 -14.48
C PRO A 552 9.00 34.84 -15.21
N HIS A 553 8.88 34.67 -16.53
CA HIS A 553 7.91 35.36 -17.37
C HIS A 553 6.74 34.48 -17.78
N ALA A 554 6.75 33.18 -17.48
CA ALA A 554 5.76 32.23 -17.92
C ALA A 554 4.92 31.61 -16.79
N TYR A 555 3.70 31.22 -17.14
CA TYR A 555 2.73 30.58 -16.25
C TYR A 555 2.09 29.42 -17.00
N LEU A 556 1.91 28.28 -16.33
CA LEU A 556 1.15 27.16 -16.86
C LEU A 556 -0.30 27.24 -16.38
N HIS A 557 -1.24 26.90 -17.25
CA HIS A 557 -2.64 26.72 -16.84
C HIS A 557 -2.81 25.37 -16.14
N LEU A 558 -3.43 25.36 -14.98
CA LEU A 558 -3.67 24.19 -14.14
C LEU A 558 -5.17 24.08 -13.84
N VAL A 559 -5.78 22.98 -14.26
CA VAL A 559 -7.20 22.71 -14.01
C VAL A 559 -7.39 21.76 -12.84
N ASP A 560 -8.47 21.97 -12.10
CA ASP A 560 -8.91 21.08 -11.01
C ASP A 560 -9.63 19.84 -11.57
N GLN A 561 -8.97 19.19 -12.53
CA GLN A 561 -9.42 17.96 -13.17
C GLN A 561 -8.25 17.01 -13.31
N ARG A 562 -8.45 15.75 -12.91
CA ARG A 562 -7.52 14.65 -13.12
C ARG A 562 -7.65 14.10 -14.53
N ARG A 563 -6.53 13.83 -15.19
CA ARG A 563 -6.47 12.92 -16.34
C ARG A 563 -5.87 11.59 -15.91
N THR A 564 -6.63 10.50 -15.98
CA THR A 564 -6.18 9.17 -15.54
C THR A 564 -4.89 8.76 -16.23
N GLY A 565 -3.90 8.31 -15.45
CA GLY A 565 -2.58 7.94 -15.98
C GLY A 565 -1.63 9.13 -16.20
N VAL A 566 -2.06 10.36 -15.93
CA VAL A 566 -1.23 11.56 -15.95
C VAL A 566 -1.07 12.10 -14.53
N LEU A 567 0.14 12.50 -14.16
CA LEU A 567 0.44 13.09 -12.85
C LEU A 567 1.27 14.35 -12.99
N CYS A 568 0.84 15.43 -12.34
CA CYS A 568 1.63 16.65 -12.25
C CYS A 568 2.58 16.63 -11.04
N LEU A 569 3.78 17.14 -11.26
CA LEU A 569 4.89 17.19 -10.33
C LEU A 569 5.50 18.59 -10.34
N ALA A 570 6.01 19.01 -9.20
CA ALA A 570 6.85 20.18 -9.08
C ALA A 570 8.20 19.76 -8.51
N ARG A 571 9.27 20.36 -9.00
CA ARG A 571 10.57 20.21 -8.38
C ARG A 571 10.59 21.01 -7.08
N LYS A 572 11.02 20.36 -6.01
CA LYS A 572 11.18 20.99 -4.70
C LYS A 572 12.23 22.11 -4.75
N LEU A 573 11.93 23.25 -4.15
CA LEU A 573 12.90 24.36 -4.02
C LEU A 573 13.82 24.17 -2.82
N ALA A 574 15.01 24.78 -2.89
CA ALA A 574 15.94 24.78 -1.77
C ALA A 574 15.30 25.46 -0.54
N GLY A 575 15.28 24.75 0.59
CA GLY A 575 14.71 25.23 1.85
C GLY A 575 13.22 24.91 2.05
N GLU A 576 12.52 24.32 1.08
CA GLU A 576 11.18 23.78 1.31
C GLU A 576 11.24 22.54 2.25
N SER A 577 10.18 22.37 3.05
CA SER A 577 10.14 21.27 4.04
C SER A 577 10.15 19.90 3.37
N GLY A 578 10.70 18.92 4.09
CA GLY A 578 10.70 17.51 3.70
C GLY A 578 9.31 16.90 3.56
N VAL A 579 9.29 15.65 3.10
CA VAL A 579 8.15 14.74 3.25
C VAL A 579 7.70 14.75 4.71
N ASP A 580 8.64 14.51 5.61
CA ASP A 580 8.47 14.63 7.05
C ASP A 580 9.24 15.84 7.57
N HIS A 581 8.55 16.73 8.27
CA HIS A 581 9.09 18.05 8.63
C HIS A 581 10.24 17.99 9.65
N ASP A 582 10.36 16.89 10.40
CA ASP A 582 11.32 16.73 11.49
C ASP A 582 12.45 15.73 11.17
N ILE A 583 12.49 15.20 9.93
CA ILE A 583 13.47 14.22 9.48
C ILE A 583 14.32 14.85 8.37
N PRO A 584 15.66 14.90 8.52
CA PRO A 584 16.53 15.36 7.44
C PRO A 584 16.45 14.44 6.22
N GLU A 585 16.26 15.03 5.03
CA GLU A 585 16.28 14.31 3.76
C GLU A 585 17.70 14.17 3.21
N GLU A 586 18.03 13.01 2.63
CA GLU A 586 19.25 12.85 1.84
C GLU A 586 19.05 13.42 0.42
N ASN A 587 20.06 14.13 -0.11
CA ASN A 587 20.01 14.68 -1.47
C ASN A 587 20.14 13.58 -2.55
N GLY A 588 19.69 13.87 -3.77
CA GLY A 588 19.88 12.98 -4.93
C GLY A 588 18.87 11.85 -5.04
N GLN A 589 17.74 11.96 -4.35
CA GLN A 589 16.61 11.04 -4.44
C GLN A 589 15.54 11.67 -5.34
N ALA A 590 15.45 11.23 -6.60
CA ALA A 590 14.55 11.87 -7.57
C ALA A 590 13.09 11.82 -7.10
N VAL A 591 12.69 10.74 -6.42
CA VAL A 591 11.34 10.59 -5.85
C VAL A 591 10.99 11.61 -4.76
N ALA A 592 11.99 12.08 -3.99
CA ALA A 592 11.80 13.12 -2.98
C ALA A 592 11.93 14.53 -3.57
N GLU A 593 12.74 14.69 -4.62
CA GLU A 593 12.93 15.97 -5.33
C GLU A 593 11.71 16.37 -6.18
N TRP A 594 10.97 15.40 -6.72
CA TRP A 594 9.79 15.63 -7.57
C TRP A 594 8.50 15.31 -6.82
N VAL A 595 7.81 16.34 -6.32
CA VAL A 595 6.66 16.22 -5.43
C VAL A 595 5.34 16.45 -6.15
N ALA A 596 4.28 15.72 -5.77
CA ALA A 596 2.91 15.94 -6.24
C ALA A 596 2.03 16.72 -5.24
N ARG A 597 2.63 17.24 -4.15
CA ARG A 597 1.91 17.96 -3.10
C ARG A 597 1.22 19.19 -3.70
N GLY A 598 -0.09 19.32 -3.51
CA GLY A 598 -0.91 20.40 -4.10
C GLY A 598 -1.24 20.26 -5.59
N LEU A 599 -0.74 19.21 -6.26
CA LEU A 599 -0.96 18.91 -7.68
C LEU A 599 -1.75 17.61 -7.91
N ARG A 600 -1.90 16.76 -6.89
CA ARG A 600 -2.76 15.56 -6.95
C ARG A 600 -4.19 15.93 -7.36
N ARG A 601 -4.77 15.11 -8.25
CA ARG A 601 -6.08 15.31 -8.90
C ARG A 601 -6.22 16.57 -9.77
N ARG A 602 -5.12 17.28 -10.04
CA ARG A 602 -5.06 18.45 -10.93
C ARG A 602 -4.16 18.15 -12.12
N SER A 603 -4.41 18.80 -13.25
CA SER A 603 -3.64 18.56 -14.48
C SER A 603 -3.25 19.87 -15.13
N PHE A 604 -2.03 19.97 -15.64
CA PHE A 604 -1.68 21.08 -16.52
C PHE A 604 -2.53 21.00 -17.79
N CYS A 605 -2.84 22.14 -18.38
CA CYS A 605 -3.47 22.18 -19.70
C CYS A 605 -2.43 21.83 -20.76
N PHE A 606 -2.58 20.64 -21.35
CA PHE A 606 -1.66 20.13 -22.36
C PHE A 606 -2.40 19.40 -23.47
N ARG A 607 -1.75 19.28 -24.63
CA ARG A 607 -2.17 18.42 -25.74
C ARG A 607 -0.98 17.57 -26.16
N ALA A 608 -1.16 16.26 -26.11
CA ALA A 608 -0.28 15.28 -26.73
C ALA A 608 -1.00 14.58 -27.89
N GLY A 609 -0.24 13.83 -28.67
CA GLY A 609 -0.71 13.12 -29.86
C GLY A 609 -1.64 11.94 -29.55
N PRO A 610 -1.95 11.13 -30.58
CA PRO A 610 -2.71 9.89 -30.42
C PRO A 610 -2.03 8.92 -29.46
N THR A 611 -2.82 8.11 -28.75
CA THR A 611 -2.33 7.08 -27.82
C THR A 611 -3.15 5.80 -27.91
N ARG A 612 -2.49 4.68 -27.60
CA ARG A 612 -3.07 3.34 -27.40
C ARG A 612 -3.05 2.89 -25.94
N ALA A 613 -2.64 3.77 -25.02
CA ALA A 613 -2.46 3.46 -23.60
C ALA A 613 -3.77 3.02 -22.89
N TYR A 614 -4.93 3.25 -23.52
CA TYR A 614 -6.26 2.96 -22.98
C TYR A 614 -7.07 1.99 -23.84
N ASP A 615 -6.43 1.32 -24.80
CA ASP A 615 -7.09 0.34 -25.69
C ASP A 615 -7.77 -0.77 -24.87
N PRO A 616 -8.88 -1.35 -25.38
CA PRO A 616 -9.59 -2.42 -24.67
C PRO A 616 -8.75 -3.69 -24.44
N ASP A 617 -7.72 -3.93 -25.26
CA ASP A 617 -6.79 -5.06 -25.12
C ASP A 617 -5.99 -5.04 -23.80
N LYS A 618 -5.80 -3.85 -23.20
CA LYS A 618 -5.15 -3.70 -21.89
C LYS A 618 -5.87 -4.47 -20.78
N THR A 619 -7.17 -4.71 -20.94
CA THR A 619 -8.01 -5.33 -19.90
C THR A 619 -7.94 -6.86 -19.84
N VAL A 620 -7.35 -7.51 -20.86
CA VAL A 620 -7.30 -8.99 -20.96
C VAL A 620 -5.87 -9.55 -20.85
N GLY A 621 -4.88 -8.87 -21.44
CA GLY A 621 -3.51 -9.36 -21.54
C GLY A 621 -2.48 -8.67 -20.64
N GLY A 622 -2.88 -7.62 -19.91
CA GLY A 622 -1.98 -6.68 -19.25
C GLY A 622 -1.74 -6.91 -17.74
N TYR A 623 -1.19 -5.87 -17.12
CA TYR A 623 -1.04 -5.74 -15.67
C TYR A 623 -2.36 -5.27 -15.05
N GLN A 624 -2.64 -5.62 -13.79
CA GLN A 624 -3.87 -5.19 -13.08
C GLN A 624 -3.75 -3.85 -12.35
N ARG A 625 -2.74 -3.07 -12.70
CA ARG A 625 -2.43 -1.78 -12.11
C ARG A 625 -1.43 -1.02 -12.98
N PRO A 626 -1.22 0.29 -12.74
CA PRO A 626 -0.28 1.07 -13.52
C PRO A 626 1.14 0.48 -13.50
N PHE A 627 1.66 0.19 -14.69
CA PHE A 627 3.01 -0.29 -14.94
C PHE A 627 3.38 0.00 -16.41
N GLY A 628 4.34 0.91 -16.62
CA GLY A 628 4.67 1.43 -17.96
C GLY A 628 3.53 2.21 -18.62
N GLY A 629 2.48 2.52 -17.87
CA GLY A 629 1.24 3.14 -18.35
C GLY A 629 0.07 2.79 -17.45
N PRO A 630 -1.17 3.18 -17.81
CA PRO A 630 -2.35 3.05 -16.95
C PRO A 630 -2.85 1.60 -16.85
N GLN A 631 -2.61 0.79 -17.88
CA GLN A 631 -2.99 -0.63 -17.96
C GLN A 631 -4.48 -0.86 -17.70
N MET A 632 -5.32 -0.11 -18.40
CA MET A 632 -6.77 -0.16 -18.28
C MET A 632 -7.44 0.32 -19.57
N TRP A 633 -8.68 -0.09 -19.79
CA TRP A 633 -9.56 0.59 -20.74
C TRP A 633 -10.12 1.87 -20.12
N HIS A 634 -10.17 2.93 -20.92
CA HIS A 634 -10.81 4.19 -20.58
C HIS A 634 -11.79 4.58 -21.69
N ALA A 635 -13.06 4.76 -21.36
CA ALA A 635 -14.08 5.19 -22.31
C ALA A 635 -13.76 6.58 -22.88
N GLY A 636 -14.16 6.84 -24.12
CA GLY A 636 -14.15 8.20 -24.68
C GLY A 636 -15.32 9.03 -24.15
N GLU A 637 -15.40 10.30 -24.56
CA GLU A 637 -16.33 11.30 -24.00
C GLU A 637 -17.81 11.15 -24.40
N ARG A 638 -18.23 10.06 -25.07
CA ARG A 638 -19.60 9.97 -25.64
C ARG A 638 -20.26 8.58 -25.53
N GLY A 639 -21.53 8.59 -25.11
CA GLY A 639 -22.48 7.48 -25.26
C GLY A 639 -22.49 6.46 -24.13
N GLU A 640 -23.31 5.41 -24.29
CA GLU A 640 -23.30 4.25 -23.39
C GLU A 640 -21.92 3.57 -23.45
N ALA A 641 -21.27 3.44 -22.30
CA ALA A 641 -19.95 2.86 -22.19
C ALA A 641 -20.05 1.33 -22.02
N TRP A 642 -19.46 0.56 -22.95
CA TRP A 642 -19.35 -0.89 -22.79
C TRP A 642 -17.99 -1.41 -23.22
N LEU A 643 -17.54 -2.48 -22.55
CA LEU A 643 -16.35 -3.27 -22.88
C LEU A 643 -16.79 -4.71 -23.16
N ARG A 644 -16.38 -5.26 -24.31
CA ARG A 644 -16.84 -6.54 -24.85
C ARG A 644 -15.68 -7.47 -25.16
N LEU A 645 -15.87 -8.74 -24.88
CA LEU A 645 -15.04 -9.85 -25.32
C LEU A 645 -15.76 -10.59 -26.44
N ASP A 646 -15.07 -10.82 -27.55
CA ASP A 646 -15.54 -11.61 -28.70
C ASP A 646 -14.63 -12.84 -28.87
N TRP A 647 -15.19 -14.04 -28.85
CA TRP A 647 -14.47 -15.30 -29.10
C TRP A 647 -14.77 -15.83 -30.51
N ASP A 648 -13.78 -16.46 -31.14
CA ASP A 648 -13.94 -17.08 -32.48
C ASP A 648 -14.85 -18.31 -32.47
N ALA A 649 -15.02 -18.96 -31.31
CA ALA A 649 -15.90 -20.09 -31.10
C ALA A 649 -16.63 -19.98 -29.76
N PRO A 650 -17.82 -20.60 -29.60
CA PRO A 650 -18.55 -20.52 -28.34
C PRO A 650 -17.77 -21.15 -27.19
N VAL A 651 -17.58 -20.41 -26.10
CA VAL A 651 -16.95 -20.83 -24.85
C VAL A 651 -18.00 -21.02 -23.75
N GLU A 652 -17.69 -21.85 -22.77
CA GLU A 652 -18.48 -22.01 -21.55
C GLU A 652 -17.94 -21.08 -20.46
N ILE A 653 -18.81 -20.26 -19.87
CA ILE A 653 -18.45 -19.29 -18.83
C ILE A 653 -19.36 -19.53 -17.64
N GLY A 654 -18.79 -19.64 -16.44
CA GLY A 654 -19.47 -19.74 -15.15
C GLY A 654 -19.14 -18.59 -14.20
N ALA A 655 -18.09 -17.82 -14.48
CA ALA A 655 -17.74 -16.64 -13.69
C ALA A 655 -17.13 -15.50 -14.51
N VAL A 656 -17.37 -14.27 -14.07
CA VAL A 656 -16.71 -13.05 -14.56
C VAL A 656 -16.06 -12.32 -13.40
N HIS A 657 -14.78 -11.96 -13.56
CA HIS A 657 -14.06 -11.13 -12.59
C HIS A 657 -13.78 -9.76 -13.21
N LEU A 658 -14.08 -8.70 -12.46
CA LEU A 658 -13.81 -7.32 -12.82
C LEU A 658 -12.82 -6.72 -11.83
N VAL A 659 -11.79 -6.07 -12.35
CA VAL A 659 -10.97 -5.12 -11.59
C VAL A 659 -11.28 -3.73 -12.11
N LEU A 660 -11.78 -2.87 -11.22
CA LEU A 660 -12.26 -1.53 -11.51
C LEU A 660 -11.20 -0.48 -11.12
N ASP A 661 -11.29 0.74 -11.64
CA ASP A 661 -10.38 1.83 -11.25
C ASP A 661 -10.83 2.42 -9.92
N ASP A 662 -9.96 2.36 -8.90
CA ASP A 662 -10.16 3.00 -7.60
C ASP A 662 -9.07 4.04 -7.32
N ASP A 663 -8.32 4.46 -8.34
CA ASP A 663 -7.18 5.37 -8.25
C ASP A 663 -6.13 4.97 -7.20
N VAL A 664 -5.24 4.05 -7.57
CA VAL A 664 -4.14 3.60 -6.71
C VAL A 664 -3.05 4.65 -6.48
N ASP A 665 -3.17 5.86 -7.05
CA ASP A 665 -2.35 7.00 -6.64
C ASP A 665 -2.85 7.63 -5.35
N GLU A 666 -4.17 7.63 -5.10
CA GLU A 666 -4.77 8.24 -3.93
C GLU A 666 -4.24 7.57 -2.65
N TYR A 667 -3.74 8.38 -1.73
CA TYR A 667 -3.17 7.89 -0.48
C TYR A 667 -4.27 7.80 0.58
N LEU A 668 -4.55 6.58 1.04
CA LEU A 668 -5.52 6.32 2.09
C LEU A 668 -4.80 5.84 3.35
N ASN A 669 -5.25 6.29 4.53
CA ASN A 669 -4.82 5.74 5.82
C ASN A 669 -6.03 5.55 6.75
N ASN A 670 -5.93 4.63 7.71
CA ASN A 670 -7.08 4.20 8.51
C ASN A 670 -7.65 5.28 9.45
N LEU A 671 -6.81 6.19 9.96
CA LEU A 671 -7.22 7.26 10.89
C LEU A 671 -7.13 8.66 10.26
N HIS A 672 -7.15 8.76 8.93
CA HIS A 672 -7.21 10.01 8.15
C HIS A 672 -6.25 11.12 8.61
N ARG A 673 -4.94 10.87 8.48
CA ARG A 673 -3.90 11.92 8.62
C ARG A 673 -4.21 13.08 7.65
N HIS A 674 -4.73 12.72 6.48
CA HIS A 674 -5.26 13.63 5.49
C HIS A 674 -6.69 13.19 5.18
N ARG A 675 -7.58 14.16 4.98
CA ARG A 675 -8.97 13.87 4.61
C ARG A 675 -9.08 13.82 3.09
N THR A 676 -9.47 12.68 2.56
CA THR A 676 -9.92 12.56 1.17
C THR A 676 -11.33 13.15 1.04
N GLU A 677 -11.57 13.95 0.00
CA GLU A 677 -12.82 14.73 -0.14
C GLU A 677 -14.07 13.89 -0.42
N PHE A 678 -13.90 12.66 -0.91
CA PHE A 678 -14.98 11.77 -1.31
C PHE A 678 -15.05 10.54 -0.40
N GLU A 679 -16.26 10.13 -0.05
CA GLU A 679 -16.52 8.92 0.75
C GLU A 679 -16.32 7.63 -0.06
N ILE A 680 -16.46 7.71 -1.38
CA ILE A 680 -16.27 6.62 -2.33
C ILE A 680 -15.43 7.14 -3.48
N MET A 681 -14.43 6.37 -3.93
CA MET A 681 -13.59 6.73 -5.07
C MET A 681 -14.46 7.06 -6.29
N PRO A 682 -14.40 8.29 -6.84
CA PRO A 682 -15.24 8.71 -7.95
C PRO A 682 -15.10 7.84 -9.20
N GLU A 683 -13.92 7.28 -9.40
CA GLU A 683 -13.53 6.45 -10.54
C GLU A 683 -14.15 5.05 -10.54
N LEU A 684 -14.58 4.57 -9.37
CA LEU A 684 -15.22 3.26 -9.27
C LEU A 684 -16.54 3.27 -10.03
N ILE A 685 -16.71 2.26 -10.88
CA ILE A 685 -18.00 1.99 -11.53
C ILE A 685 -19.00 1.59 -10.44
N ARG A 686 -20.10 2.33 -10.35
CA ARG A 686 -21.17 2.18 -9.35
C ARG A 686 -22.22 1.18 -9.82
N ASP A 687 -22.73 1.39 -11.04
CA ASP A 687 -23.84 0.60 -11.60
C ASP A 687 -23.40 0.03 -12.95
N TYR A 688 -23.60 -1.26 -13.15
CA TYR A 688 -23.28 -1.95 -14.41
C TYR A 688 -24.06 -3.25 -14.56
N ARG A 689 -24.12 -3.75 -15.80
CA ARG A 689 -24.66 -5.06 -16.13
C ARG A 689 -23.68 -5.86 -16.96
N ILE A 690 -23.67 -7.18 -16.74
CA ILE A 690 -22.94 -8.14 -17.55
C ILE A 690 -23.96 -8.79 -18.47
N GLU A 691 -23.72 -8.71 -19.77
CA GLU A 691 -24.60 -9.25 -20.79
C GLU A 691 -23.85 -10.25 -21.68
N VAL A 692 -24.58 -11.24 -22.17
CA VAL A 692 -24.05 -12.28 -23.07
C VAL A 692 -24.82 -12.26 -24.37
N LEU A 693 -24.16 -12.62 -25.46
CA LEU A 693 -24.80 -12.79 -26.75
C LEU A 693 -25.53 -14.13 -26.78
N ALA A 694 -26.85 -14.10 -26.91
CA ALA A 694 -27.68 -15.29 -27.07
C ALA A 694 -27.64 -15.81 -28.52
N ASP A 695 -28.00 -17.09 -28.71
CA ASP A 695 -28.01 -17.75 -30.03
C ASP A 695 -28.86 -17.03 -31.09
N GLY A 696 -29.86 -16.23 -30.67
CA GLY A 696 -30.69 -15.39 -31.54
C GLY A 696 -30.10 -14.01 -31.90
N GLY A 697 -28.86 -13.71 -31.49
CA GLY A 697 -28.16 -12.45 -31.75
C GLY A 697 -28.50 -11.29 -30.80
N GLY A 698 -29.36 -11.51 -29.80
CA GLY A 698 -29.72 -10.51 -28.78
C GLY A 698 -28.79 -10.55 -27.57
N TRP A 699 -28.64 -9.40 -26.88
CA TRP A 699 -27.92 -9.30 -25.61
C TRP A 699 -28.85 -9.60 -24.44
N THR A 700 -28.45 -10.53 -23.57
CA THR A 700 -29.21 -10.92 -22.37
C THR A 700 -28.39 -10.65 -21.12
N PRO A 701 -28.93 -9.91 -20.12
CA PRO A 701 -28.22 -9.69 -18.86
C PRO A 701 -28.15 -10.97 -18.03
N VAL A 702 -26.94 -11.30 -17.56
CA VAL A 702 -26.66 -12.44 -16.67
C VAL A 702 -26.29 -12.01 -15.26
N ALA A 703 -25.85 -10.76 -15.09
CA ALA A 703 -25.64 -10.14 -13.79
C ALA A 703 -25.90 -8.63 -13.86
N ARG A 704 -26.30 -8.04 -12.74
CA ARG A 704 -26.42 -6.59 -12.57
C ARG A 704 -25.93 -6.22 -11.20
N GLU A 705 -25.17 -5.14 -11.13
CA GLU A 705 -24.64 -4.57 -9.91
C GLU A 705 -25.12 -3.12 -9.78
N THR A 706 -25.50 -2.72 -8.57
CA THR A 706 -25.87 -1.32 -8.27
C THR A 706 -25.25 -0.88 -6.95
N GLY A 707 -24.78 0.36 -6.88
CA GLY A 707 -24.18 0.91 -5.65
C GLY A 707 -22.81 0.31 -5.31
N ASN A 708 -22.05 -0.15 -6.32
CA ASN A 708 -20.74 -0.73 -6.11
C ASN A 708 -19.74 0.31 -5.57
N ARG A 709 -18.97 -0.13 -4.57
CA ARG A 709 -17.89 0.61 -3.92
C ARG A 709 -16.60 -0.20 -3.77
N ARG A 710 -16.49 -1.32 -4.51
CA ARG A 710 -15.34 -2.23 -4.44
C ARG A 710 -14.62 -2.28 -5.79
N ARG A 711 -13.30 -2.35 -5.72
CA ARG A 711 -12.39 -2.50 -6.86
C ARG A 711 -12.54 -3.85 -7.55
N HIS A 712 -12.47 -4.95 -6.79
CA HIS A 712 -12.51 -6.31 -7.32
C HIS A 712 -13.90 -6.92 -7.13
N ARG A 713 -14.54 -7.35 -8.22
CA ARG A 713 -15.88 -7.94 -8.23
C ARG A 713 -15.89 -9.27 -8.95
N ILE A 714 -16.42 -10.29 -8.29
CA ILE A 714 -16.58 -11.63 -8.85
C ILE A 714 -18.07 -11.95 -8.96
N HIS A 715 -18.52 -12.20 -10.18
CA HIS A 715 -19.88 -12.63 -10.49
C HIS A 715 -19.86 -14.10 -10.86
N ARG A 716 -20.63 -14.93 -10.14
CA ARG A 716 -20.77 -16.37 -10.41
C ARG A 716 -22.20 -16.66 -10.81
N PHE A 717 -22.38 -17.50 -11.82
CA PHE A 717 -23.68 -17.86 -12.38
C PHE A 717 -23.68 -19.32 -12.82
N ALA A 718 -24.85 -19.85 -13.19
CA ALA A 718 -24.92 -21.14 -13.86
C ALA A 718 -24.18 -21.04 -15.21
N PRO A 719 -23.31 -22.01 -15.58
CA PRO A 719 -22.55 -21.92 -16.80
C PRO A 719 -23.41 -21.72 -18.05
N PHE A 720 -23.00 -20.82 -18.93
CA PHE A 720 -23.64 -20.59 -20.22
C PHE A 720 -22.61 -20.66 -21.34
N ARG A 721 -23.09 -20.98 -22.54
CA ARG A 721 -22.28 -21.03 -23.76
C ARG A 721 -22.53 -19.79 -24.59
N THR A 722 -21.48 -19.05 -24.96
CA THR A 722 -21.60 -17.83 -25.78
C THR A 722 -20.36 -17.56 -26.61
N THR A 723 -20.50 -16.77 -27.68
CA THR A 723 -19.37 -16.23 -28.46
C THR A 723 -19.03 -14.80 -28.08
N ALA A 724 -19.82 -14.13 -27.24
CA ALA A 724 -19.50 -12.77 -26.80
C ALA A 724 -20.13 -12.41 -25.45
N LEU A 725 -19.40 -11.60 -24.69
CA LEU A 725 -19.79 -11.08 -23.38
C LEU A 725 -19.43 -9.61 -23.29
N ARG A 726 -20.28 -8.77 -22.70
CA ARG A 726 -19.95 -7.36 -22.45
C ARG A 726 -20.34 -6.90 -21.06
N VAL A 727 -19.54 -5.98 -20.53
CA VAL A 727 -19.87 -5.16 -19.37
C VAL A 727 -20.41 -3.83 -19.88
N VAL A 728 -21.65 -3.51 -19.55
CA VAL A 728 -22.25 -2.21 -19.85
C VAL A 728 -22.29 -1.38 -18.59
N VAL A 729 -21.64 -0.22 -18.64
CA VAL A 729 -21.50 0.71 -17.52
C VAL A 729 -22.67 1.68 -17.52
N GLU A 730 -23.40 1.73 -16.42
CA GLU A 730 -24.59 2.56 -16.26
C GLU A 730 -24.30 3.84 -15.46
N ALA A 731 -23.40 3.75 -14.47
CA ALA A 731 -22.95 4.90 -13.69
C ALA A 731 -21.60 4.66 -13.00
N THR A 732 -20.85 5.75 -12.75
CA THR A 732 -19.69 5.80 -11.84
C THR A 732 -20.10 6.43 -10.50
N ASN A 733 -19.16 6.47 -9.54
CA ASN A 733 -19.36 7.18 -8.27
C ASN A 733 -19.04 8.69 -8.34
N GLY A 734 -18.71 9.22 -9.52
CA GLY A 734 -18.46 10.66 -9.70
C GLY A 734 -17.58 11.02 -10.90
N ALA A 735 -16.84 10.06 -11.47
CA ALA A 735 -16.04 10.28 -12.67
C ALA A 735 -16.92 10.41 -13.93
N SER A 736 -16.56 11.32 -14.84
CA SER A 736 -17.27 11.54 -16.11
C SER A 736 -17.19 10.36 -17.08
N GLU A 737 -16.07 9.62 -17.06
CA GLU A 737 -15.86 8.48 -17.95
C GLU A 737 -15.68 7.16 -17.19
N ALA A 738 -16.14 6.07 -17.82
CA ALA A 738 -15.97 4.71 -17.32
C ALA A 738 -14.55 4.19 -17.57
N ARG A 739 -14.04 3.40 -16.62
CA ARG A 739 -12.71 2.78 -16.69
C ARG A 739 -12.77 1.38 -16.12
N ILE A 740 -12.13 0.43 -16.81
CA ILE A 740 -12.02 -0.97 -16.35
C ILE A 740 -10.56 -1.37 -16.48
N VAL A 741 -9.98 -1.83 -15.38
CA VAL A 741 -8.59 -2.26 -15.32
C VAL A 741 -8.46 -3.67 -15.91
N ALA A 742 -9.32 -4.60 -15.49
CA ALA A 742 -9.32 -5.95 -16.04
C ALA A 742 -10.74 -6.53 -16.15
N LEU A 743 -10.96 -7.32 -17.20
CA LEU A 743 -12.16 -8.11 -17.44
C LEU A 743 -11.73 -9.55 -17.74
N ARG A 744 -12.07 -10.47 -16.83
CA ARG A 744 -11.71 -11.89 -16.93
C ARG A 744 -12.94 -12.78 -16.98
N ALA A 745 -12.82 -13.92 -17.63
CA ALA A 745 -13.90 -14.90 -17.77
C ALA A 745 -13.37 -16.31 -17.49
N TYR A 746 -14.08 -17.06 -16.67
CA TYR A 746 -13.72 -18.44 -16.29
C TYR A 746 -14.91 -19.36 -16.49
N ALA A 747 -14.62 -20.63 -16.78
CA ALA A 747 -15.61 -21.70 -16.96
C ALA A 747 -16.42 -21.98 -15.69
#